data_AF-A0A8J5PA06-F1
#
_entry.id   AF-A0A8J5PA06-F1
#
_cell.length_a   1.000
_cell.length_b   1.000
_cell.length_c   1.000
_cell.angle_alpha   90.00
_cell.angle_beta   90.00
_cell.angle_gamma   90.00
#
_symmetry.space_group_name_H-M   'P 1'
#
loop_
_entity.id
_entity.type
_entity.pdbx_description
1 polymer ?
#
loop_
_entity_poly.entity_id
_entity_poly.type
_entity_poly.pdbx_seq_one_letter_code
_entity_poly.pdbx_strand_id
1 'polypeptide(L)'
;MSAPRSRQRLGLHQIVPSPDSVAGHTTIESIIAIHGLGTESPRTWEFKRSEGRVVNWLADEDMLPATVPEARIFTYDWNANYFQDAPVQTLLSHADTLLAHIAETRDVKSRPIIFIASCFGGLVLIEAINRAGQEGSPYRHVLLSTVGIVFLATPFNGADASREARWQVVVGGIMGEDTSTELIKDLERKHDLVHRRVQKFTEIANADAIRLHLYCFFETKKTEILRRVFPSNWARRFSTRFTHKILVTESSACLLGFPSLPLDVTHSGMNKFDGPGNSRYKLVKDQIRRMANDAWTALNRRQSCKSDQSLAPRQHWMVPFERNEGFVGREDVLRLLLDRISPSANKDACQRTVIQGLGGIGKTQIALEVAFRLRDADPSCSVFWVPAVDATTFENAYRDIGQQLRVAGLDDDKADVKALVQAAMSREDTGQWLLIIDNADDPELMFGSGALAQYLPCSTKGSILFTTRTREVTNQLDIYAAGIIEPTKMKREEAREMLQARLREDQVPDRASTDSLLDFLDDLPLAIRQASAYMFKTGISTARYLEYCLSSDATLVKLLSREFEDRSRYDRIKNPVATTWLISFEHISRDSRRAGEYLEFMCFLAERDIPISLLPAASDEIETEEAVGMLEAYGFVTRREEGESLDMHRLVRLAMWNWLREEGQARQRYCGVVQRLDEVFPFPKHENREIWMRYMAHAQRVVESDEECKDEEAMSGLLFNVAEALSMQGRYEGAAKLYRETLEAREEIFGKEDLSILDSMNNLASVLGNMGEYKEAEKIYRETLEVKEKVLGKEHPSTLDSMNNLAIALRNIGKYEEAEKMHRETLEAREKVLRKEHPSTLSSMNNLASVLGNMGEYEEAEKMYRETLEAREKMLGKGHLDTLDSMNNLANVLRKIGKYEEAEKMHRETLEVKEKVLGKEHPSTLDSMNNLALVLDNMGEYEEAEKMHREEWKLTEKVLGKEHPSTLDSMNNLANVLGNMGEYEEAEKMHRETLEAREKVLGKEHPSTLDSMNNLASVLGNMGEYKEAEKMYRETLELKEKVLGKEHPSTLDSMNNLAFVLGKIRKYEEAEKIHRETLEVKEKVLGKEHPSTLDSMNNLANVLGNMGEYEEAKKMHRETLEAREKVLGKEHPDTLSSINNLALVLGNMGEYEEAEKMHRETLEVKEKVLGKEHPSTLISMNNLANVLGNMSEYEEAEKMHREEWKLKQEVFMTNSMDRQRQNFDS
;
A
#
# COMPACT_ATOMS: atom_id res chain seq x y z
N MET A 1 48.05 25.65 -79.80
CA MET A 1 48.24 24.35 -80.46
C MET A 1 49.46 23.69 -79.82
N SER A 2 49.23 22.73 -78.94
CA SER A 2 50.27 21.97 -78.25
C SER A 2 49.67 20.64 -77.78
N ALA A 3 50.06 19.58 -78.50
CA ALA A 3 49.94 18.14 -78.31
C ALA A 3 48.82 17.54 -77.42
N PRO A 4 48.04 16.56 -77.92
CA PRO A 4 47.17 15.76 -77.06
C PRO A 4 48.03 15.01 -76.03
N ARG A 5 47.74 15.19 -74.73
CA ARG A 5 48.36 14.40 -73.65
C ARG A 5 48.08 12.92 -73.96
N SER A 6 49.13 12.12 -74.07
CA SER A 6 49.06 10.68 -74.20
C SER A 6 48.09 10.11 -73.16
N ARG A 7 47.13 9.27 -73.56
CA ARG A 7 46.35 8.43 -72.63
C ARG A 7 47.35 7.63 -71.78
N GLN A 8 47.62 8.07 -70.56
CA GLN A 8 48.44 7.35 -69.59
C GLN A 8 47.76 6.01 -69.29
N ARG A 9 48.53 4.92 -69.29
CA ARG A 9 48.05 3.64 -68.79
C ARG A 9 47.89 3.77 -67.27
N LEU A 10 46.66 3.63 -66.76
CA LEU A 10 46.42 3.43 -65.33
C LEU A 10 46.95 2.04 -64.93
N GLY A 11 47.50 1.90 -63.73
CA GLY A 11 48.04 0.65 -63.22
C GLY A 11 49.36 0.80 -62.47
N LEU A 12 49.99 -0.34 -62.17
CA LEU A 12 51.27 -0.42 -61.48
C LEU A 12 52.43 -0.33 -62.50
N HIS A 13 53.26 0.70 -62.39
CA HIS A 13 54.40 0.94 -63.30
C HIS A 13 55.72 0.75 -62.59
N GLN A 14 56.62 -0.04 -63.16
CA GLN A 14 57.98 -0.19 -62.65
C GLN A 14 58.86 0.95 -63.15
N ILE A 15 59.41 1.74 -62.23
CA ILE A 15 60.28 2.88 -62.55
C ILE A 15 61.77 2.58 -62.29
N VAL A 16 62.07 1.57 -61.47
CA VAL A 16 63.43 1.07 -61.24
C VAL A 16 63.45 -0.46 -61.41
N PRO A 17 64.15 -0.98 -62.44
CA PRO A 17 64.28 -2.43 -62.68
C PRO A 17 65.16 -3.11 -61.62
N SER A 18 65.04 -4.43 -61.51
CA SER A 18 65.92 -5.24 -60.65
C SER A 18 67.36 -5.21 -61.18
N PRO A 19 68.39 -5.14 -60.33
CA PRO A 19 69.74 -5.50 -60.75
C PRO A 19 69.76 -6.99 -61.15
N ASP A 20 70.33 -7.31 -62.31
CA ASP A 20 70.45 -8.69 -62.80
C ASP A 20 71.47 -9.49 -61.96
N SER A 21 70.98 -10.60 -61.41
CA SER A 21 71.69 -11.82 -61.01
C SER A 21 72.99 -11.72 -60.19
N VAL A 22 72.89 -11.96 -58.88
CA VAL A 22 73.87 -12.81 -58.17
C VAL A 22 73.11 -13.93 -57.46
N ALA A 23 73.41 -15.17 -57.85
CA ALA A 23 72.80 -16.38 -57.33
C ALA A 23 73.26 -16.63 -55.89
N GLY A 24 72.31 -16.72 -54.97
CA GLY A 24 72.54 -17.07 -53.57
C GLY A 24 71.51 -16.39 -52.69
N HIS A 25 70.60 -17.18 -52.12
CA HIS A 25 69.47 -16.77 -51.29
C HIS A 25 69.62 -15.43 -50.55
N THR A 26 68.87 -14.42 -51.05
CA THR A 26 68.21 -13.28 -50.39
C THR A 26 68.37 -12.04 -51.26
N THR A 27 67.44 -11.77 -52.18
CA THR A 27 67.43 -10.45 -52.83
C THR A 27 66.03 -10.02 -53.26
N ILE A 28 65.72 -8.79 -52.84
CA ILE A 28 64.81 -7.79 -53.44
C ILE A 28 63.39 -7.64 -52.87
N GLU A 29 63.18 -6.49 -52.22
CA GLU A 29 61.89 -5.94 -51.79
C GLU A 29 61.19 -5.19 -52.91
N SER A 30 59.85 -5.11 -52.85
CA SER A 30 59.08 -4.27 -53.77
C SER A 30 58.59 -3.02 -53.01
N ILE A 31 59.03 -1.85 -53.44
CA ILE A 31 58.53 -0.57 -52.93
C ILE A 31 57.45 -0.06 -53.87
N ILE A 32 56.26 0.19 -53.34
CA ILE A 32 55.11 0.66 -54.12
C ILE A 32 54.70 2.05 -53.63
N ALA A 33 54.89 3.05 -54.48
CA ALA A 33 54.54 4.44 -54.20
C ALA A 33 53.16 4.80 -54.80
N ILE A 34 52.25 5.32 -53.97
CA ILE A 34 50.86 5.63 -54.32
C ILE A 34 50.64 7.14 -54.20
N HIS A 35 50.21 7.78 -55.28
CA HIS A 35 49.97 9.22 -55.31
C HIS A 35 48.59 9.63 -54.77
N GLY A 36 48.45 10.90 -54.40
CA GLY A 36 47.18 11.52 -53.94
C GLY A 36 46.32 12.09 -55.08
N LEU A 37 45.18 12.69 -54.73
CA LEU A 37 44.20 13.24 -55.70
C LEU A 37 44.79 14.40 -56.52
N GLY A 38 44.33 14.56 -57.77
CA GLY A 38 44.71 15.69 -58.62
C GLY A 38 46.17 15.74 -59.08
N THR A 39 46.92 14.64 -58.96
CA THR A 39 48.31 14.52 -59.40
C THR A 39 48.55 13.21 -60.17
N GLU A 40 49.58 13.17 -61.02
CA GLU A 40 50.02 11.98 -61.78
C GLU A 40 51.43 11.56 -61.30
N SER A 41 51.79 10.28 -61.37
CA SER A 41 52.99 9.71 -60.73
C SER A 41 54.30 10.48 -60.93
N PRO A 42 54.75 10.93 -62.12
CA PRO A 42 56.03 11.64 -62.17
C PRO A 42 55.94 12.93 -61.37
N ARG A 43 54.84 13.66 -61.56
CA ARG A 43 54.60 14.96 -60.95
C ARG A 43 54.37 14.90 -59.46
N THR A 44 53.98 13.78 -58.87
CA THR A 44 53.79 13.66 -57.40
C THR A 44 55.14 13.58 -56.69
N TRP A 45 56.13 12.96 -57.30
CA TRP A 45 57.43 12.69 -56.67
C TRP A 45 58.56 13.61 -57.18
N GLU A 46 58.29 14.44 -58.19
CA GLU A 46 59.25 15.38 -58.75
C GLU A 46 59.34 16.73 -58.00
N PHE A 47 60.56 17.17 -57.67
CA PHE A 47 60.86 18.53 -57.27
C PHE A 47 61.51 19.32 -58.42
N LYS A 48 60.96 20.48 -58.77
CA LYS A 48 61.56 21.39 -59.77
C LYS A 48 62.47 22.40 -59.09
N ARG A 49 63.77 22.35 -59.38
CA ARG A 49 64.73 23.35 -58.92
C ARG A 49 64.53 24.68 -59.66
N SER A 50 64.95 25.79 -59.06
CA SER A 50 64.90 27.14 -59.65
C SER A 50 65.62 27.26 -61.00
N GLU A 51 66.57 26.36 -61.27
CA GLU A 51 67.36 26.28 -62.50
C GLU A 51 66.70 25.42 -63.61
N GLY A 52 65.49 24.90 -63.39
CA GLY A 52 64.73 24.12 -64.38
C GLY A 52 65.00 22.60 -64.37
N ARG A 53 66.02 22.12 -63.64
CA ARG A 53 66.27 20.68 -63.43
C ARG A 53 65.20 20.07 -62.51
N VAL A 54 64.67 18.91 -62.90
CA VAL A 54 63.65 18.16 -62.15
C VAL A 54 64.30 16.94 -61.49
N VAL A 55 64.03 16.73 -60.20
CA VAL A 55 64.54 15.60 -59.41
C VAL A 55 63.35 14.72 -59.00
N ASN A 56 63.30 13.48 -59.48
CA ASN A 56 62.34 12.46 -59.01
C ASN A 56 63.04 11.55 -58.01
N TRP A 57 62.80 11.74 -56.73
CA TRP A 57 63.55 11.05 -55.68
C TRP A 57 63.30 9.53 -55.62
N LEU A 58 62.24 9.03 -56.26
CA LEU A 58 61.98 7.59 -56.38
C LEU A 58 62.82 6.92 -57.49
N ALA A 59 63.29 7.68 -58.49
CA ALA A 59 64.00 7.18 -59.66
C ALA A 59 65.44 7.69 -59.81
N ASP A 60 65.79 8.79 -59.13
CA ASP A 60 67.13 9.38 -59.15
C ASP A 60 68.14 8.45 -58.47
N GLU A 61 69.21 8.07 -59.18
CA GLU A 61 70.17 7.04 -58.75
C GLU A 61 70.80 7.35 -57.38
N ASP A 62 71.01 8.63 -57.04
CA ASP A 62 71.63 9.07 -55.78
C ASP A 62 70.64 9.16 -54.60
N MET A 63 69.35 8.88 -54.82
CA MET A 63 68.25 9.08 -53.87
C MET A 63 67.75 7.76 -53.28
N LEU A 64 66.50 7.35 -53.58
CA LEU A 64 65.90 6.15 -53.03
C LEU A 64 66.57 4.89 -53.58
N PRO A 65 66.85 4.78 -54.90
CA PRO A 65 67.68 3.71 -55.46
C PRO A 65 69.00 3.48 -54.72
N ALA A 66 69.81 4.50 -54.45
CA ALA A 66 71.04 4.34 -53.65
C ALA A 66 70.81 3.91 -52.19
N THR A 67 69.63 4.16 -51.63
CA THR A 67 69.30 3.78 -50.24
C THR A 67 68.94 2.31 -50.13
N VAL A 68 68.24 1.81 -51.15
CA VAL A 68 67.75 0.43 -51.26
C VAL A 68 68.16 -0.10 -52.65
N PRO A 69 69.46 -0.33 -52.90
CA PRO A 69 69.97 -0.66 -54.23
C PRO A 69 69.43 -2.00 -54.75
N GLU A 70 68.93 -2.83 -53.84
CA GLU A 70 68.31 -4.11 -54.14
C GLU A 70 66.78 -4.03 -54.22
N ALA A 71 66.13 -2.87 -54.23
CA ALA A 71 64.66 -2.80 -54.29
C ALA A 71 64.13 -2.52 -55.71
N ARG A 72 63.03 -3.18 -56.10
CA ARG A 72 62.24 -2.76 -57.26
C ARG A 72 61.29 -1.66 -56.83
N ILE A 73 61.33 -0.52 -57.51
CA ILE A 73 60.48 0.62 -57.18
C ILE A 73 59.39 0.73 -58.24
N PHE A 74 58.15 0.71 -57.75
CA PHE A 74 56.94 0.86 -58.54
C PHE A 74 56.20 2.11 -58.12
N THR A 75 55.51 2.71 -59.08
CA THR A 75 54.50 3.74 -58.83
C THR A 75 53.15 3.22 -59.27
N TYR A 76 52.13 3.38 -58.43
CA TYR A 76 50.76 3.05 -58.79
C TYR A 76 50.03 4.30 -59.26
N ASP A 77 49.74 4.33 -60.56
CA ASP A 77 48.93 5.37 -61.19
C ASP A 77 47.47 4.94 -61.22
N TRP A 78 46.64 5.59 -60.40
CA TRP A 78 45.20 5.36 -60.36
C TRP A 78 44.45 6.58 -60.89
N ASN A 79 43.17 6.41 -61.25
CA ASN A 79 42.38 7.52 -61.76
C ASN A 79 42.07 8.53 -60.65
N ALA A 80 43.01 9.43 -60.41
CA ALA A 80 42.87 10.57 -59.50
C ALA A 80 42.20 11.79 -60.16
N ASN A 81 41.68 11.64 -61.40
CA ASN A 81 41.03 12.67 -62.19
C ASN A 81 39.50 12.50 -62.11
N TYR A 82 38.80 13.51 -61.56
CA TYR A 82 37.36 13.48 -61.22
C TYR A 82 36.49 14.28 -62.21
N PHE A 83 36.94 14.38 -63.45
CA PHE A 83 36.24 15.12 -64.52
C PHE A 83 35.08 14.28 -65.07
N GLN A 84 34.07 14.95 -65.63
CA GLN A 84 32.89 14.30 -66.23
C GLN A 84 33.31 13.21 -67.23
N ASP A 85 32.58 12.09 -67.21
CA ASP A 85 32.72 10.84 -67.98
C ASP A 85 33.70 9.76 -67.44
N ALA A 86 34.31 9.94 -66.27
CA ALA A 86 34.97 8.83 -65.57
C ALA A 86 33.94 7.94 -64.82
N PRO A 87 33.97 6.61 -64.95
CA PRO A 87 33.07 5.72 -64.21
C PRO A 87 33.22 5.95 -62.70
N VAL A 88 32.10 6.09 -62.00
CA VAL A 88 32.02 6.40 -60.56
C VAL A 88 32.63 5.24 -59.76
N GLN A 89 33.94 5.29 -59.52
CA GLN A 89 34.66 4.31 -58.73
C GLN A 89 34.77 4.80 -57.28
N THR A 90 34.30 3.97 -56.34
CA THR A 90 34.42 4.24 -54.91
C THR A 90 35.84 3.94 -54.42
N LEU A 91 36.21 4.42 -53.22
CA LEU A 91 37.48 4.08 -52.56
C LEU A 91 37.75 2.56 -52.55
N LEU A 92 36.68 1.77 -52.41
CA LEU A 92 36.69 0.31 -52.46
C LEU A 92 37.16 -0.22 -53.82
N SER A 93 36.67 0.36 -54.92
CA SER A 93 37.02 -0.06 -56.28
C SER A 93 38.50 0.19 -56.59
N HIS A 94 39.07 1.30 -56.12
CA HIS A 94 40.49 1.60 -56.30
C HIS A 94 41.39 0.69 -55.47
N ALA A 95 40.95 0.31 -54.27
CA ALA A 95 41.64 -0.65 -53.41
C ALA A 95 41.68 -2.06 -54.03
N ASP A 96 40.54 -2.56 -54.55
CA ASP A 96 40.49 -3.87 -55.22
C ASP A 96 41.36 -3.89 -56.50
N THR A 97 41.37 -2.80 -57.27
CA THR A 97 42.21 -2.66 -58.48
C THR A 97 43.71 -2.63 -58.13
N LEU A 98 44.09 -1.94 -57.05
CA LEU A 98 45.48 -1.93 -56.56
C LEU A 98 45.93 -3.34 -56.18
N LEU A 99 45.11 -4.07 -55.40
CA LEU A 99 45.44 -5.43 -54.99
C LEU A 99 45.54 -6.40 -56.18
N ALA A 100 44.66 -6.27 -57.17
CA ALA A 100 44.68 -7.07 -58.39
C ALA A 100 45.99 -6.86 -59.16
N HIS A 101 46.39 -5.61 -59.43
CA HIS A 101 47.64 -5.33 -60.12
C HIS A 101 48.88 -5.77 -59.34
N ILE A 102 48.88 -5.66 -58.01
CA ILE A 102 49.98 -6.17 -57.19
C ILE A 102 50.06 -7.71 -57.28
N ALA A 103 48.92 -8.40 -57.26
CA ALA A 103 48.88 -9.85 -57.37
C ALA A 103 49.33 -10.35 -58.75
N GLU A 104 48.99 -9.61 -59.83
CA GLU A 104 49.37 -9.94 -61.21
C GLU A 104 50.85 -9.66 -61.52
N THR A 105 51.41 -8.58 -60.96
CA THR A 105 52.77 -8.11 -61.30
C THR A 105 53.87 -8.83 -60.49
N ARG A 106 53.50 -9.64 -59.48
CA ARG A 106 54.47 -10.28 -58.58
C ARG A 106 54.78 -11.73 -58.98
N ASP A 107 56.01 -11.95 -59.41
CA ASP A 107 56.53 -13.29 -59.75
C ASP A 107 56.63 -14.23 -58.54
N VAL A 108 56.83 -13.67 -57.33
CA VAL A 108 56.99 -14.43 -56.09
C VAL A 108 56.13 -13.80 -54.99
N LYS A 109 55.10 -14.55 -54.56
CA LYS A 109 54.09 -14.10 -53.59
C LYS A 109 54.62 -13.88 -52.17
N SER A 110 55.83 -14.32 -51.84
CA SER A 110 56.46 -14.21 -50.51
C SER A 110 57.46 -13.06 -50.37
N ARG A 111 57.73 -12.28 -51.43
CA ARG A 111 58.70 -11.17 -51.36
C ARG A 111 58.19 -10.00 -50.50
N PRO A 112 58.99 -9.36 -49.63
CA PRO A 112 58.54 -8.22 -48.85
C PRO A 112 58.01 -7.05 -49.70
N ILE A 113 56.96 -6.38 -49.20
CA ILE A 113 56.41 -5.15 -49.77
C ILE A 113 56.53 -4.01 -48.76
N ILE A 114 57.04 -2.87 -49.21
CA ILE A 114 56.98 -1.59 -48.51
C ILE A 114 56.10 -0.63 -49.32
N PHE A 115 55.12 -0.01 -48.67
CA PHE A 115 54.29 1.01 -49.32
C PHE A 115 54.73 2.42 -48.93
N ILE A 116 54.67 3.34 -49.89
CA ILE A 116 54.82 4.78 -49.67
C ILE A 116 53.55 5.44 -50.19
N ALA A 117 52.71 5.97 -49.31
CA ALA A 117 51.46 6.58 -49.71
C ALA A 117 51.44 8.06 -49.35
N SER A 118 51.02 8.90 -50.28
CA SER A 118 50.90 10.33 -50.07
C SER A 118 49.43 10.76 -50.09
N CYS A 119 49.05 11.62 -49.13
CA CYS A 119 47.72 12.24 -49.13
C CYS A 119 46.62 11.15 -49.19
N PHE A 120 45.58 11.32 -50.00
CA PHE A 120 44.46 10.40 -50.18
C PHE A 120 44.87 9.01 -50.69
N GLY A 121 46.03 8.88 -51.35
CA GLY A 121 46.58 7.58 -51.73
C GLY A 121 46.77 6.65 -50.53
N GLY A 122 46.95 7.20 -49.32
CA GLY A 122 47.00 6.44 -48.09
C GLY A 122 45.65 5.85 -47.66
N LEU A 123 44.53 6.52 -47.94
CA LEU A 123 43.20 5.97 -47.67
C LEU A 123 42.85 4.82 -48.61
N VAL A 124 43.28 4.90 -49.88
CA VAL A 124 43.17 3.77 -50.84
C VAL A 124 43.98 2.58 -50.34
N LEU A 125 45.20 2.81 -49.84
CA LEU A 125 46.04 1.76 -49.28
C LEU A 125 45.44 1.11 -48.01
N ILE A 126 44.89 1.92 -47.10
CA ILE A 126 44.20 1.44 -45.89
C ILE A 126 43.07 0.49 -46.26
N GLU A 127 42.23 0.87 -47.23
CA GLU A 127 41.14 0.02 -47.67
C GLU A 127 41.64 -1.25 -48.36
N ALA A 128 42.72 -1.18 -49.15
CA ALA A 128 43.34 -2.35 -49.75
C ALA A 128 43.86 -3.35 -48.70
N ILE A 129 44.50 -2.85 -47.64
CA ILE A 129 44.95 -3.71 -46.53
C ILE A 129 43.77 -4.31 -45.77
N ASN A 130 42.71 -3.55 -45.52
CA ASN A 130 41.47 -4.07 -44.92
C ASN A 130 40.86 -5.20 -45.75
N ARG A 131 40.81 -5.04 -47.07
CA ARG A 131 40.32 -6.06 -48.03
C ARG A 131 41.19 -7.29 -48.06
N ALA A 132 42.51 -7.15 -48.01
CA ALA A 132 43.43 -8.28 -47.90
C ALA A 132 43.36 -8.99 -46.53
N GLY A 133 42.96 -8.27 -45.48
CA GLY A 133 42.81 -8.77 -44.11
C GLY A 133 41.51 -9.52 -43.82
N GLN A 134 40.49 -9.40 -44.69
CA GLN A 134 39.26 -10.16 -44.58
C GLN A 134 39.50 -11.66 -44.69
N GLU A 135 38.75 -12.43 -43.91
CA GLU A 135 38.81 -13.90 -43.93
C GLU A 135 38.41 -14.41 -45.32
N GLY A 136 39.17 -15.37 -45.86
CA GLY A 136 38.97 -15.89 -47.22
C GLY A 136 39.42 -14.98 -48.37
N SER A 137 40.02 -13.80 -48.09
CA SER A 137 40.44 -12.87 -49.15
C SER A 137 41.50 -13.46 -50.10
N PRO A 138 41.32 -13.38 -51.44
CA PRO A 138 42.30 -13.87 -52.41
C PRO A 138 43.62 -13.10 -52.37
N TYR A 139 43.60 -11.89 -51.80
CA TYR A 139 44.75 -11.00 -51.69
C TYR A 139 45.48 -11.10 -50.36
N ARG A 140 45.16 -12.08 -49.51
CA ARG A 140 45.80 -12.22 -48.19
C ARG A 140 47.31 -12.38 -48.24
N HIS A 141 47.83 -12.95 -49.32
CA HIS A 141 49.27 -13.04 -49.58
C HIS A 141 49.95 -11.67 -49.74
N VAL A 142 49.23 -10.64 -50.20
CA VAL A 142 49.72 -9.26 -50.28
C VAL A 142 49.90 -8.70 -48.87
N LEU A 143 48.89 -8.83 -48.00
CA LEU A 143 48.97 -8.43 -46.59
C LEU A 143 50.11 -9.13 -45.84
N LEU A 144 50.21 -10.45 -45.99
CA LEU A 144 51.26 -11.23 -45.34
C LEU A 144 52.67 -10.84 -45.81
N SER A 145 52.80 -10.34 -47.06
CA SER A 145 54.06 -9.83 -47.62
C SER A 145 54.37 -8.39 -47.22
N THR A 146 53.39 -7.61 -46.77
CA THR A 146 53.61 -6.22 -46.39
C THR A 146 54.39 -6.15 -45.10
N VAL A 147 55.57 -5.55 -45.13
CA VAL A 147 56.47 -5.42 -43.96
C VAL A 147 56.43 -4.02 -43.37
N GLY A 148 56.18 -3.00 -44.20
CA GLY A 148 56.05 -1.64 -43.69
C GLY A 148 55.35 -0.66 -44.62
N ILE A 149 54.89 0.46 -44.05
CA ILE A 149 54.17 1.51 -44.76
C ILE A 149 54.62 2.88 -44.25
N VAL A 150 54.89 3.78 -45.18
CA VAL A 150 55.17 5.19 -44.92
C VAL A 150 54.01 6.03 -45.43
N PHE A 151 53.37 6.78 -44.53
CA PHE A 151 52.33 7.74 -44.87
C PHE A 151 52.88 9.17 -44.86
N LEU A 152 52.72 9.88 -45.98
CA LEU A 152 53.11 11.28 -46.14
C LEU A 152 51.86 12.15 -46.21
N ALA A 153 51.49 12.74 -45.07
CA ALA A 153 50.31 13.61 -44.90
C ALA A 153 48.98 12.99 -45.34
N THR A 154 48.73 11.72 -44.98
CA THR A 154 47.42 11.08 -45.21
C THR A 154 46.43 11.50 -44.12
N PRO A 155 45.28 12.11 -44.45
CA PRO A 155 44.30 12.49 -43.44
C PRO A 155 43.44 11.30 -43.02
N PHE A 156 43.71 10.74 -41.85
CA PHE A 156 42.93 9.62 -41.28
C PHE A 156 41.62 10.07 -40.62
N ASN A 157 41.48 11.37 -40.31
CA ASN A 157 40.23 11.95 -39.81
C ASN A 157 39.30 12.34 -40.98
N GLY A 158 38.05 11.88 -40.95
CA GLY A 158 37.06 12.13 -42.02
C GLY A 158 36.87 13.61 -42.36
N ALA A 159 37.02 14.53 -41.40
CA ALA A 159 36.72 15.95 -41.56
C ALA A 159 37.86 16.63 -42.30
N ASP A 160 39.08 16.29 -41.90
CA ASP A 160 40.30 16.75 -42.56
C ASP A 160 40.47 16.13 -43.94
N ALA A 161 40.08 14.86 -44.12
CA ALA A 161 40.04 14.20 -45.42
C ALA A 161 39.06 14.91 -46.37
N SER A 162 37.87 15.27 -45.89
CA SER A 162 36.91 16.08 -46.68
C SER A 162 37.47 17.48 -47.00
N ARG A 163 38.12 18.13 -46.03
CA ARG A 163 38.65 19.50 -46.16
C ARG A 163 39.83 19.57 -47.12
N GLU A 164 40.72 18.57 -47.07
CA GLU A 164 41.82 18.39 -48.02
C GLU A 164 41.29 18.11 -49.43
N ALA A 165 40.33 17.18 -49.57
CA ALA A 165 39.72 16.84 -50.86
C ALA A 165 39.01 18.06 -51.50
N ARG A 166 38.24 18.84 -50.73
CA ARG A 166 37.63 20.10 -51.20
C ARG A 166 38.67 21.08 -51.73
N TRP A 167 39.83 21.20 -51.07
CA TRP A 167 40.88 22.11 -51.50
C TRP A 167 41.60 21.67 -52.77
N GLN A 168 41.90 20.38 -52.91
CA GLN A 168 42.49 19.86 -54.15
C GLN A 168 41.54 20.04 -55.34
N VAL A 169 40.22 19.91 -55.12
CA VAL A 169 39.18 20.24 -56.11
C VAL A 169 39.13 21.74 -56.44
N VAL A 170 39.18 22.64 -55.45
CA VAL A 170 39.19 24.10 -55.67
C VAL A 170 40.41 24.56 -56.46
N VAL A 171 41.60 24.00 -56.19
CA VAL A 171 42.82 24.31 -56.97
C VAL A 171 42.70 23.81 -58.41
N GLY A 172 42.11 22.63 -58.64
CA GLY A 172 41.81 22.10 -59.97
C GLY A 172 40.81 22.96 -60.77
N GLY A 173 39.73 23.41 -60.13
CA GLY A 173 38.71 24.26 -60.76
C GLY A 173 39.21 25.65 -61.19
N ILE A 174 40.21 26.20 -60.47
CA ILE A 174 40.89 27.46 -60.84
C ILE A 174 41.80 27.28 -62.07
N MET A 175 42.26 26.06 -62.37
CA MET A 175 43.04 25.73 -63.56
C MET A 175 42.18 25.40 -64.80
N GLY A 176 40.86 25.57 -64.71
CA GLY A 176 39.94 25.54 -65.86
C GLY A 176 39.37 24.17 -66.22
N GLU A 177 39.21 23.26 -65.25
CA GLU A 177 38.67 21.91 -65.49
C GLU A 177 37.40 21.68 -64.61
N ASP A 178 36.27 21.29 -65.22
CA ASP A 178 34.94 21.14 -64.58
C ASP A 178 34.84 19.88 -63.68
N THR A 179 34.60 20.06 -62.37
CA THR A 179 34.76 18.99 -61.34
C THR A 179 33.47 18.38 -60.77
N SER A 180 33.42 17.05 -60.61
CA SER A 180 32.40 16.29 -59.87
C SER A 180 32.64 16.22 -58.35
N THR A 181 31.59 16.27 -57.53
CA THR A 181 31.63 16.37 -56.03
C THR A 181 31.32 15.06 -55.28
N GLU A 182 31.14 13.93 -55.97
CA GLU A 182 30.63 12.67 -55.39
C GLU A 182 31.56 12.02 -54.35
N LEU A 183 32.89 11.98 -54.58
CA LEU A 183 33.84 11.41 -53.60
C LEU A 183 33.89 12.23 -52.30
N ILE A 184 33.84 13.57 -52.43
CA ILE A 184 33.74 14.50 -51.31
C ILE A 184 32.45 14.24 -50.52
N LYS A 185 31.32 14.01 -51.23
CA LYS A 185 30.05 13.64 -50.59
C LYS A 185 30.09 12.28 -49.87
N ASP A 186 30.80 11.27 -50.36
CA ASP A 186 30.93 9.98 -49.67
C ASP A 186 31.82 10.09 -48.41
N LEU A 187 32.86 10.94 -48.45
CA LEU A 187 33.69 11.27 -47.28
C LEU A 187 32.94 12.11 -46.23
N GLU A 188 32.03 13.00 -46.66
CA GLU A 188 31.23 13.86 -45.78
C GLU A 188 30.00 13.16 -45.18
N ARG A 189 29.27 12.37 -45.97
CA ARG A 189 28.04 11.69 -45.53
C ARG A 189 28.30 10.54 -44.55
N LYS A 190 29.53 10.04 -44.45
CA LYS A 190 29.87 8.83 -43.69
C LYS A 190 31.19 8.98 -42.94
N HIS A 191 31.30 10.02 -42.12
CA HIS A 191 32.48 10.28 -41.29
C HIS A 191 32.90 9.07 -40.43
N ASP A 192 31.91 8.34 -39.90
CA ASP A 192 32.12 7.11 -39.12
C ASP A 192 32.67 5.95 -39.96
N LEU A 193 32.50 5.98 -41.28
CA LEU A 193 33.01 4.93 -42.16
C LEU A 193 34.51 5.08 -42.41
N VAL A 194 35.03 6.31 -42.52
CA VAL A 194 36.48 6.54 -42.61
C VAL A 194 37.17 6.15 -41.30
N HIS A 195 36.60 6.55 -40.15
CA HIS A 195 37.11 6.12 -38.84
C HIS A 195 37.07 4.60 -38.67
N ARG A 196 35.96 3.92 -39.02
CA ARG A 196 35.88 2.45 -38.96
C ARG A 196 36.90 1.76 -39.89
N ARG A 197 37.14 2.30 -41.09
CA ARG A 197 38.16 1.78 -42.02
C ARG A 197 39.57 1.94 -41.45
N VAL A 198 39.87 3.10 -40.88
CA VAL A 198 41.16 3.38 -40.25
C VAL A 198 41.37 2.51 -39.01
N GLN A 199 40.34 2.34 -38.17
CA GLN A 199 40.38 1.48 -36.99
C GLN A 199 40.64 0.01 -37.38
N LYS A 200 39.89 -0.52 -38.34
CA LYS A 200 40.09 -1.89 -38.84
C LYS A 200 41.49 -2.10 -39.40
N PHE A 201 42.04 -1.11 -40.10
CA PHE A 201 43.42 -1.17 -40.59
C PHE A 201 44.43 -1.17 -39.44
N THR A 202 44.20 -0.34 -38.42
CA THR A 202 45.04 -0.24 -37.23
C THR A 202 45.05 -1.57 -36.45
N GLU A 203 43.91 -2.23 -36.34
CA GLU A 203 43.77 -3.58 -35.77
C GLU A 203 44.56 -4.62 -36.59
N ILE A 204 44.38 -4.65 -37.92
CA ILE A 204 45.13 -5.56 -38.80
C ILE A 204 46.63 -5.29 -38.74
N ALA A 205 47.04 -4.02 -38.71
CA ALA A 205 48.43 -3.62 -38.66
C ALA A 205 49.10 -3.97 -37.33
N ASN A 206 48.36 -3.91 -36.21
CA ASN A 206 48.86 -4.23 -34.88
C ASN A 206 48.67 -5.70 -34.46
N ALA A 207 47.86 -6.49 -35.18
CA ALA A 207 47.64 -7.90 -34.87
C ALA A 207 48.99 -8.64 -34.77
N ASP A 208 49.21 -9.40 -33.70
CA ASP A 208 50.50 -10.06 -33.41
C ASP A 208 50.99 -10.97 -34.55
N ALA A 209 50.06 -11.58 -35.29
CA ALA A 209 50.35 -12.41 -36.47
C ALA A 209 50.83 -11.61 -37.70
N ILE A 210 50.67 -10.27 -37.70
CA ILE A 210 51.05 -9.36 -38.79
C ILE A 210 52.09 -8.35 -38.28
N ARG A 211 51.73 -7.43 -37.37
CA ARG A 211 52.63 -6.40 -36.82
C ARG A 211 53.44 -5.65 -37.91
N LEU A 212 52.80 -4.68 -38.55
CA LEU A 212 53.41 -3.84 -39.59
C LEU A 212 54.31 -2.75 -39.00
N HIS A 213 55.44 -2.47 -39.65
CA HIS A 213 56.24 -1.28 -39.34
C HIS A 213 55.64 -0.06 -40.04
N LEU A 214 54.97 0.83 -39.30
CA LEU A 214 54.32 2.02 -39.86
C LEU A 214 55.00 3.31 -39.38
N TYR A 215 55.16 4.29 -40.28
CA TYR A 215 55.57 5.65 -39.91
C TYR A 215 54.66 6.69 -40.56
N CYS A 216 54.15 7.60 -39.75
CA CYS A 216 53.26 8.67 -40.19
C CYS A 216 54.00 10.02 -40.16
N PHE A 217 54.08 10.69 -41.31
CA PHE A 217 54.67 12.03 -41.41
C PHE A 217 53.57 13.08 -41.56
N PHE A 218 53.65 14.15 -40.77
CA PHE A 218 52.70 15.26 -40.79
C PHE A 218 53.38 16.61 -41.06
N GLU A 219 52.62 17.56 -41.57
CA GLU A 219 53.12 18.89 -41.92
C GLU A 219 53.12 19.85 -40.73
N THR A 220 54.10 20.75 -40.66
CA THR A 220 54.15 21.81 -39.61
C THR A 220 53.91 23.23 -40.16
N LYS A 221 53.96 23.45 -41.48
CA LYS A 221 53.68 24.77 -42.09
C LYS A 221 52.28 24.81 -42.71
N LYS A 222 51.52 25.84 -42.35
CA LYS A 222 50.16 26.07 -42.89
C LYS A 222 50.22 26.54 -44.34
N THR A 223 49.31 26.05 -45.18
CA THR A 223 49.18 26.52 -46.57
C THR A 223 48.23 27.72 -46.64
N GLU A 224 48.70 28.88 -47.14
CA GLU A 224 47.88 30.08 -47.36
C GLU A 224 47.34 30.16 -48.80
N ILE A 225 46.01 30.21 -48.95
CA ILE A 225 45.30 30.03 -50.23
C ILE A 225 45.47 31.21 -51.22
N LEU A 226 45.75 32.44 -50.77
CA LEU A 226 45.53 33.64 -51.60
C LEU A 226 46.76 34.23 -52.32
N ARG A 227 48.00 33.77 -52.05
CA ARG A 227 49.20 34.52 -52.49
C ARG A 227 49.84 34.06 -53.81
N ARG A 228 49.37 32.98 -54.44
CA ARG A 228 50.04 32.40 -55.63
C ARG A 228 49.25 32.49 -56.95
N VAL A 229 48.01 32.99 -56.93
CA VAL A 229 47.12 32.88 -58.10
C VAL A 229 46.53 34.22 -58.60
N PHE A 230 46.39 35.27 -57.77
CA PHE A 230 45.72 36.51 -58.17
C PHE A 230 46.61 37.77 -58.06
N PRO A 231 46.61 38.68 -59.07
CA PRO A 231 47.26 39.98 -58.98
C PRO A 231 46.68 40.82 -57.84
N SER A 232 47.54 41.64 -57.22
CA SER A 232 47.38 42.33 -55.92
C SER A 232 46.10 43.13 -55.68
N ASN A 233 45.30 43.44 -56.71
CA ASN A 233 44.15 44.34 -56.59
C ASN A 233 42.81 43.62 -56.39
N TRP A 234 42.71 42.32 -56.64
CA TRP A 234 41.48 41.55 -56.38
C TRP A 234 41.35 41.04 -54.93
N ALA A 235 42.46 40.96 -54.20
CA ALA A 235 42.53 40.37 -52.85
C ALA A 235 41.80 41.19 -51.76
N ARG A 236 41.43 42.45 -52.03
CA ARG A 236 40.85 43.35 -51.00
C ARG A 236 39.31 43.31 -50.94
N ARG A 237 38.64 42.67 -51.91
CA ARG A 237 37.17 42.72 -52.04
C ARG A 237 36.45 41.40 -51.67
N PHE A 238 37.20 40.33 -51.36
CA PHE A 238 36.66 39.02 -50.96
C PHE A 238 37.27 38.47 -49.65
N SER A 239 38.03 39.29 -48.91
CA SER A 239 38.93 38.80 -47.83
C SER A 239 38.31 38.61 -46.44
N THR A 240 37.00 38.40 -46.32
CA THR A 240 36.38 38.10 -45.00
C THR A 240 35.48 36.87 -44.97
N ARG A 241 35.32 36.12 -46.07
CA ARG A 241 34.44 34.91 -46.05
C ARG A 241 35.01 33.58 -46.58
N PHE A 242 36.22 33.49 -47.14
CA PHE A 242 36.78 32.18 -47.58
C PHE A 242 38.31 32.07 -47.47
N THR A 243 38.87 32.21 -46.26
CA THR A 243 40.30 31.87 -45.98
C THR A 243 40.40 30.64 -45.10
N HIS A 244 40.15 29.46 -45.67
CA HIS A 244 40.38 28.20 -44.94
C HIS A 244 41.86 27.85 -44.95
N LYS A 245 42.50 27.88 -43.77
CA LYS A 245 43.89 27.43 -43.60
C LYS A 245 43.87 25.91 -43.51
N ILE A 246 44.58 25.23 -44.41
CA ILE A 246 44.73 23.76 -44.34
C ILE A 246 46.06 23.45 -43.65
N LEU A 247 45.91 22.69 -42.56
CA LEU A 247 46.98 22.06 -41.82
C LEU A 247 46.47 20.69 -41.40
N VAL A 248 47.03 19.63 -41.97
CA VAL A 248 46.84 18.25 -41.51
C VAL A 248 47.76 18.05 -40.32
N THR A 249 47.18 18.23 -39.13
CA THR A 249 47.88 18.15 -37.84
C THR A 249 48.29 16.71 -37.53
N GLU A 250 49.17 16.54 -36.56
CA GLU A 250 49.57 15.22 -36.04
C GLU A 250 48.36 14.34 -35.72
N SER A 251 47.34 14.90 -35.05
CA SER A 251 46.08 14.22 -34.70
C SER A 251 45.25 13.72 -35.90
N SER A 252 45.56 14.19 -37.11
CA SER A 252 44.87 13.85 -38.34
C SER A 252 45.71 12.96 -39.25
N ALA A 253 47.02 13.23 -39.31
CA ALA A 253 47.96 12.51 -40.18
C ALA A 253 48.63 11.31 -39.52
N CYS A 254 48.37 11.01 -38.24
CA CYS A 254 49.03 9.93 -37.51
C CYS A 254 48.02 8.97 -36.88
N LEU A 255 48.35 7.68 -36.91
CA LEU A 255 47.58 6.62 -36.28
C LEU A 255 48.05 6.41 -34.84
N LEU A 256 47.10 6.32 -33.90
CA LEU A 256 47.39 6.05 -32.50
C LEU A 256 48.17 4.73 -32.35
N GLY A 257 49.25 4.77 -31.58
CA GLY A 257 50.14 3.61 -31.35
C GLY A 257 51.29 3.44 -32.34
N PHE A 258 51.42 4.31 -33.35
CA PHE A 258 52.52 4.28 -34.32
C PHE A 258 53.38 5.55 -34.29
N PRO A 259 54.69 5.49 -34.61
CA PRO A 259 55.57 6.66 -34.62
C PRO A 259 55.09 7.77 -35.58
N SER A 260 54.95 8.98 -35.04
CA SER A 260 54.68 10.22 -35.76
C SER A 260 55.94 11.08 -35.90
N LEU A 261 56.19 11.64 -37.09
CA LEU A 261 57.37 12.49 -37.35
C LEU A 261 56.95 13.79 -38.08
N PRO A 262 57.28 14.98 -37.55
CA PRO A 262 56.97 16.25 -38.21
C PRO A 262 57.92 16.53 -39.39
N LEU A 263 57.40 17.09 -40.49
CA LEU A 263 58.18 17.67 -41.58
C LEU A 263 57.90 19.17 -41.72
N ASP A 264 58.97 19.98 -41.75
CA ASP A 264 58.89 21.45 -41.81
C ASP A 264 58.53 22.01 -43.20
N VAL A 265 57.34 21.66 -43.68
CA VAL A 265 56.82 21.93 -45.02
C VAL A 265 55.34 22.20 -45.01
N THR A 266 54.85 22.76 -46.12
CA THR A 266 53.43 22.77 -46.45
C THR A 266 53.01 21.44 -47.08
N HIS A 267 51.72 21.21 -47.15
CA HIS A 267 51.10 19.97 -47.63
C HIS A 267 51.60 19.54 -49.00
N SER A 268 51.66 20.51 -49.92
CA SER A 268 52.17 20.33 -51.29
C SER A 268 53.67 19.97 -51.39
N GLY A 269 54.41 20.10 -50.29
CA GLY A 269 55.85 19.85 -50.19
C GLY A 269 56.22 18.55 -49.47
N MET A 270 55.25 17.79 -48.95
CA MET A 270 55.46 16.58 -48.14
C MET A 270 56.15 15.43 -48.89
N ASN A 271 55.94 15.36 -50.20
CA ASN A 271 56.49 14.34 -51.10
C ASN A 271 57.56 14.90 -52.05
N LYS A 272 58.10 16.09 -51.75
CA LYS A 272 58.98 16.88 -52.64
C LYS A 272 60.36 17.12 -52.03
N PHE A 273 61.37 16.46 -52.59
CA PHE A 273 62.75 16.54 -52.12
C PHE A 273 63.69 17.01 -53.24
N ASP A 274 64.56 17.97 -52.92
CA ASP A 274 65.43 18.63 -53.89
C ASP A 274 66.77 17.90 -54.12
N GLY A 275 67.14 16.94 -53.27
CA GLY A 275 68.34 16.09 -53.42
C GLY A 275 68.71 15.32 -52.15
N PRO A 276 69.82 14.55 -52.16
CA PRO A 276 70.16 13.60 -51.08
C PRO A 276 70.58 14.28 -49.77
N GLY A 277 71.01 15.55 -49.85
CA GLY A 277 71.34 16.37 -48.69
C GLY A 277 70.13 16.93 -47.92
N ASN A 278 68.92 16.84 -48.49
CA ASN A 278 67.71 17.41 -47.91
C ASN A 278 67.41 16.79 -46.54
N SER A 279 67.33 17.61 -45.49
CA SER A 279 67.10 17.15 -44.11
C SER A 279 65.79 16.39 -43.94
N ARG A 280 64.75 16.77 -44.70
CA ARG A 280 63.43 16.11 -44.69
C ARG A 280 63.48 14.77 -45.41
N TYR A 281 64.20 14.70 -46.52
CA TYR A 281 64.42 13.45 -47.22
C TYR A 281 65.17 12.44 -46.35
N LYS A 282 66.19 12.87 -45.59
CA LYS A 282 66.93 12.00 -44.68
C LYS A 282 66.02 11.31 -43.66
N LEU A 283 65.05 12.02 -43.08
CA LEU A 283 64.10 11.43 -42.13
C LEU A 283 63.24 10.32 -42.75
N VAL A 284 62.72 10.55 -43.96
CA VAL A 284 61.92 9.57 -44.71
C VAL A 284 62.79 8.40 -45.16
N LYS A 285 63.98 8.70 -45.69
CA LYS A 285 65.00 7.74 -46.12
C LYS A 285 65.40 6.78 -45.00
N ASP A 286 65.64 7.30 -43.80
CA ASP A 286 66.08 6.49 -42.65
C ASP A 286 65.02 5.47 -42.22
N GLN A 287 63.73 5.82 -42.27
CA GLN A 287 62.67 4.86 -41.93
C GLN A 287 62.50 3.80 -43.02
N ILE A 288 62.54 4.18 -44.30
CA ILE A 288 62.47 3.21 -45.40
C ILE A 288 63.66 2.24 -45.33
N ARG A 289 64.87 2.73 -45.05
CA ARG A 289 66.07 1.89 -44.90
C ARG A 289 65.93 0.90 -43.73
N ARG A 290 65.36 1.32 -42.60
CA ARG A 290 65.10 0.43 -41.46
C ARG A 290 64.11 -0.66 -41.81
N MET A 291 62.98 -0.30 -42.43
CA MET A 291 62.00 -1.28 -42.91
C MET A 291 62.63 -2.29 -43.84
N ALA A 292 63.50 -1.83 -44.75
CA ALA A 292 64.16 -2.70 -45.71
C ALA A 292 65.16 -3.68 -45.06
N ASN A 293 65.91 -3.20 -44.07
CA ASN A 293 66.84 -4.07 -43.34
C ASN A 293 66.11 -5.15 -42.52
N ASP A 294 64.93 -4.85 -41.99
CA ASP A 294 64.19 -5.73 -41.07
C ASP A 294 63.15 -6.64 -41.76
N ALA A 295 62.91 -6.46 -43.06
CA ALA A 295 61.77 -7.04 -43.75
C ALA A 295 61.71 -8.58 -43.70
N TRP A 296 62.84 -9.25 -43.97
CA TRP A 296 62.90 -10.71 -43.92
C TRP A 296 62.76 -11.25 -42.50
N THR A 297 63.27 -10.53 -41.50
CA THR A 297 63.06 -10.85 -40.09
C THR A 297 61.58 -10.77 -39.70
N ALA A 298 60.87 -9.74 -40.19
CA ALA A 298 59.44 -9.58 -39.97
C ALA A 298 58.63 -10.73 -40.61
N LEU A 299 58.97 -11.14 -41.84
CA LEU A 299 58.30 -12.27 -42.52
C LEU A 299 58.56 -13.62 -41.86
N ASN A 300 59.80 -13.89 -41.43
CA ASN A 300 60.16 -15.16 -40.79
C ASN A 300 59.43 -15.36 -39.44
N ARG A 301 59.25 -14.30 -38.64
CA ARG A 301 58.44 -14.36 -37.41
C ARG A 301 56.98 -14.75 -37.68
N ARG A 302 56.40 -14.28 -38.79
CA ARG A 302 55.02 -14.63 -39.17
C ARG A 302 54.87 -16.09 -39.60
N GLN A 303 55.94 -16.72 -40.10
CA GLN A 303 55.93 -18.13 -40.48
C GLN A 303 56.12 -19.07 -39.27
N SER A 304 56.83 -18.65 -38.22
CA SER A 304 56.99 -19.43 -36.98
C SER A 304 55.76 -19.40 -36.05
N CYS A 305 54.90 -18.38 -36.14
CA CYS A 305 53.67 -18.28 -35.33
C CYS A 305 52.53 -19.24 -35.74
N LYS A 306 52.78 -20.26 -36.56
CA LYS A 306 51.78 -21.30 -36.90
C LYS A 306 51.77 -22.52 -35.97
N SER A 307 52.64 -22.57 -34.96
CA SER A 307 52.88 -23.80 -34.20
C SER A 307 53.03 -23.63 -32.68
N ASP A 308 52.31 -22.71 -32.04
CA ASP A 308 52.22 -22.72 -30.57
C ASP A 308 50.80 -22.42 -30.06
N GLN A 309 50.12 -23.50 -29.67
CA GLN A 309 48.92 -23.51 -28.85
C GLN A 309 49.35 -23.56 -27.37
N SER A 310 49.21 -22.45 -26.62
CA SER A 310 48.80 -22.45 -25.19
C SER A 310 48.95 -21.06 -24.55
N LEU A 311 47.85 -20.31 -24.42
CA LEU A 311 47.68 -19.28 -23.40
C LEU A 311 46.22 -19.35 -22.95
N ALA A 312 45.96 -20.03 -21.83
CA ALA A 312 44.67 -19.95 -21.16
C ALA A 312 44.48 -18.54 -20.57
N PRO A 313 43.27 -17.96 -20.59
CA PRO A 313 42.99 -16.68 -19.96
C PRO A 313 43.23 -16.76 -18.45
N ARG A 314 43.85 -15.72 -17.86
CA ARG A 314 44.01 -15.62 -16.41
C ARG A 314 42.65 -15.34 -15.77
N GLN A 315 42.28 -16.14 -14.77
CA GLN A 315 41.06 -15.92 -13.99
C GLN A 315 41.30 -14.79 -12.97
N HIS A 316 40.31 -13.92 -12.80
CA HIS A 316 40.33 -12.83 -11.82
C HIS A 316 39.15 -12.95 -10.84
N TRP A 317 39.43 -12.86 -9.53
CA TRP A 317 38.43 -12.81 -8.46
C TRP A 317 38.56 -11.47 -7.73
N MET A 318 37.61 -10.57 -7.96
CA MET A 318 37.59 -9.21 -7.42
C MET A 318 36.29 -8.95 -6.66
N VAL A 319 36.01 -9.81 -5.68
CA VAL A 319 34.89 -9.64 -4.75
C VAL A 319 35.46 -9.15 -3.41
N PRO A 320 35.03 -7.98 -2.89
CA PRO A 320 35.66 -7.34 -1.73
C PRO A 320 35.24 -7.95 -0.38
N PHE A 321 34.35 -8.94 -0.39
CA PHE A 321 33.75 -9.52 0.82
C PHE A 321 34.14 -10.99 0.99
N GLU A 322 34.30 -11.41 2.25
CA GLU A 322 34.36 -12.83 2.61
C GLU A 322 32.99 -13.51 2.38
N ARG A 323 33.00 -14.83 2.17
CA ARG A 323 31.75 -15.59 2.07
C ARG A 323 31.02 -15.55 3.40
N ASN A 324 29.73 -15.25 3.37
CA ASN A 324 28.91 -15.23 4.57
C ASN A 324 28.61 -16.68 5.02
N GLU A 325 29.39 -17.18 5.99
CA GLU A 325 29.20 -18.53 6.56
C GLU A 325 27.85 -18.71 7.27
N GLY A 326 27.19 -17.61 7.65
CA GLY A 326 25.85 -17.61 8.26
C GLY A 326 24.73 -17.26 7.30
N PHE A 327 24.93 -17.44 5.98
CA PHE A 327 23.87 -17.28 4.99
C PHE A 327 22.84 -18.42 5.12
N VAL A 328 21.55 -18.09 5.15
CA VAL A 328 20.46 -19.05 5.40
C VAL A 328 19.43 -18.99 4.28
N GLY A 329 19.06 -20.16 3.73
CA GLY A 329 17.90 -20.34 2.85
C GLY A 329 18.04 -19.76 1.44
N ARG A 330 16.92 -19.32 0.85
CA ARG A 330 16.83 -18.66 -0.48
C ARG A 330 17.22 -19.52 -1.69
N GLU A 331 17.19 -20.85 -1.55
CA GLU A 331 17.64 -21.79 -2.59
C GLU A 331 16.85 -21.68 -3.90
N ASP A 332 15.57 -21.31 -3.85
CA ASP A 332 14.75 -21.01 -5.02
C ASP A 332 15.27 -19.81 -5.80
N VAL A 333 15.54 -18.70 -5.12
CA VAL A 333 16.09 -17.47 -5.72
C VAL A 333 17.51 -17.72 -6.25
N LEU A 334 18.35 -18.41 -5.48
CA LEU A 334 19.74 -18.69 -5.86
C LEU A 334 19.83 -19.56 -7.12
N ARG A 335 18.96 -20.58 -7.27
CA ARG A 335 18.91 -21.41 -8.48
C ARG A 335 18.51 -20.60 -9.71
N LEU A 336 17.45 -19.80 -9.61
CA LEU A 336 17.00 -18.93 -10.71
C LEU A 336 18.09 -17.97 -11.18
N LEU A 337 18.87 -17.42 -10.23
CA LEU A 337 20.00 -16.56 -10.55
C LEU A 337 21.12 -17.33 -11.23
N LEU A 338 21.56 -18.46 -10.67
CA LEU A 338 22.67 -19.26 -11.23
C LEU A 338 22.39 -19.75 -12.67
N ASP A 339 21.14 -20.11 -12.96
CA ASP A 339 20.72 -20.52 -14.31
C ASP A 339 20.82 -19.38 -15.34
N ARG A 340 20.78 -18.12 -14.89
CA ARG A 340 20.80 -16.93 -15.76
C ARG A 340 22.14 -16.22 -15.82
N ILE A 341 22.84 -16.12 -14.70
CA ILE A 341 24.01 -15.24 -14.58
C ILE A 341 25.29 -15.90 -15.09
N SER A 342 25.30 -17.21 -15.31
CA SER A 342 26.44 -17.88 -15.97
C SER A 342 26.63 -17.32 -17.38
N PRO A 343 27.82 -16.82 -17.75
CA PRO A 343 28.06 -16.29 -19.11
C PRO A 343 27.88 -17.33 -20.23
N SER A 344 27.75 -18.61 -19.89
CA SER A 344 27.47 -19.70 -20.83
C SER A 344 25.97 -19.94 -21.06
N ALA A 345 25.09 -19.32 -20.26
CA ALA A 345 23.64 -19.54 -20.30
C ALA A 345 22.98 -18.97 -21.57
N ASN A 346 23.52 -17.89 -22.15
CA ASN A 346 23.12 -17.40 -23.47
C ASN A 346 24.35 -17.09 -24.32
N LYS A 347 24.58 -17.89 -25.36
CA LYS A 347 25.77 -17.79 -26.23
C LYS A 347 25.76 -16.59 -27.17
N ASP A 348 24.61 -15.95 -27.34
CA ASP A 348 24.40 -14.91 -28.36
C ASP A 348 24.22 -13.51 -27.75
N ALA A 349 24.27 -13.35 -26.41
CA ALA A 349 24.02 -12.06 -25.75
C ALA A 349 24.79 -11.88 -24.44
N CYS A 350 25.22 -10.64 -24.16
CA CYS A 350 25.68 -10.22 -22.84
C CYS A 350 24.45 -10.10 -21.91
N GLN A 351 24.26 -11.08 -21.03
CA GLN A 351 23.06 -11.16 -20.20
C GLN A 351 23.06 -10.07 -19.12
N ARG A 352 21.87 -9.54 -18.83
CA ARG A 352 21.64 -8.61 -17.72
C ARG A 352 20.55 -9.17 -16.83
N THR A 353 20.85 -9.28 -15.54
CA THR A 353 19.92 -9.75 -14.51
C THR A 353 19.88 -8.73 -13.38
N VAL A 354 18.71 -8.45 -12.83
CA VAL A 354 18.52 -7.53 -11.70
C VAL A 354 17.93 -8.28 -10.52
N ILE A 355 18.50 -8.08 -9.34
CA ILE A 355 17.87 -8.38 -8.05
C ILE A 355 17.24 -7.08 -7.55
N GLN A 356 15.91 -7.01 -7.53
CA GLN A 356 15.15 -5.82 -7.14
C GLN A 356 14.38 -6.08 -5.84
N GLY A 357 14.28 -5.10 -4.95
CA GLY A 357 13.42 -5.21 -3.75
C GLY A 357 13.80 -4.28 -2.60
N LEU A 358 13.07 -4.38 -1.50
CA LEU A 358 13.19 -3.52 -0.32
C LEU A 358 14.62 -3.45 0.27
N GLY A 359 14.98 -2.30 0.85
CA GLY A 359 16.20 -2.16 1.66
C GLY A 359 16.20 -3.12 2.85
N GLY A 360 17.25 -3.95 2.99
CA GLY A 360 17.35 -4.94 4.07
C GLY A 360 16.83 -6.35 3.76
N ILE A 361 16.26 -6.59 2.57
CA ILE A 361 15.78 -7.92 2.13
C ILE A 361 16.90 -8.92 1.74
N GLY A 362 18.16 -8.46 1.77
CA GLY A 362 19.35 -9.29 1.55
C GLY A 362 19.91 -9.34 0.13
N LYS A 363 19.54 -8.42 -0.78
CA LYS A 363 19.98 -8.42 -2.20
C LYS A 363 21.50 -8.56 -2.38
N THR A 364 22.29 -7.72 -1.72
CA THR A 364 23.75 -7.77 -1.75
C THR A 364 24.30 -9.10 -1.25
N GLN A 365 23.67 -9.70 -0.23
CA GLN A 365 24.06 -11.01 0.29
C GLN A 365 23.71 -12.15 -0.67
N ILE A 366 22.57 -12.06 -1.37
CA ILE A 366 22.19 -12.99 -2.43
C ILE A 366 23.18 -12.89 -3.59
N ALA A 367 23.50 -11.68 -4.06
CA ALA A 367 24.49 -11.48 -5.12
C ALA A 367 25.88 -12.02 -4.73
N LEU A 368 26.29 -11.82 -3.47
CA LEU A 368 27.54 -12.34 -2.93
C LEU A 368 27.56 -13.87 -2.91
N GLU A 369 26.51 -14.52 -2.38
CA GLU A 369 26.44 -15.98 -2.32
C GLU A 369 26.39 -16.60 -3.73
N VAL A 370 25.68 -15.98 -4.68
CA VAL A 370 25.68 -16.38 -6.09
C VAL A 370 27.08 -16.27 -6.71
N ALA A 371 27.84 -15.22 -6.40
CA ALA A 371 29.20 -15.06 -6.90
C ALA A 371 30.12 -16.21 -6.44
N PHE A 372 30.03 -16.59 -5.16
CA PHE A 372 30.79 -17.72 -4.63
C PHE A 372 30.37 -19.04 -5.26
N ARG A 373 29.06 -19.30 -5.39
CA ARG A 373 28.56 -20.52 -6.04
C ARG A 373 28.93 -20.60 -7.52
N LEU A 374 28.91 -19.49 -8.25
CA LEU A 374 29.35 -19.44 -9.64
C LEU A 374 30.84 -19.77 -9.75
N ARG A 375 31.71 -19.18 -8.92
CA ARG A 375 33.14 -19.48 -8.92
C ARG A 375 33.43 -20.95 -8.65
N ASP A 376 32.68 -21.54 -7.70
CA ASP A 376 32.84 -22.95 -7.34
C ASP A 376 32.35 -23.87 -8.48
N ALA A 377 31.31 -23.46 -9.23
CA ALA A 377 30.75 -24.23 -10.35
C ALA A 377 31.50 -24.04 -11.69
N ASP A 378 31.99 -22.83 -11.97
CA ASP A 378 32.77 -22.46 -13.14
C ASP A 378 34.04 -21.69 -12.72
N PRO A 379 35.10 -22.41 -12.34
CA PRO A 379 36.38 -21.81 -12.00
C PRO A 379 37.09 -21.14 -13.18
N SER A 380 36.55 -21.17 -14.40
CA SER A 380 37.15 -20.46 -15.54
C SER A 380 36.57 -19.04 -15.72
N CYS A 381 35.46 -18.74 -15.07
CA CYS A 381 34.83 -17.43 -15.08
C CYS A 381 35.53 -16.45 -14.12
N SER A 382 35.87 -15.26 -14.60
CA SER A 382 36.29 -14.14 -13.76
C SER A 382 35.09 -13.46 -13.12
N VAL A 383 35.22 -12.94 -11.90
CA VAL A 383 34.13 -12.24 -11.21
C VAL A 383 34.64 -10.88 -10.73
N PHE A 384 33.94 -9.83 -11.16
CA PHE A 384 34.25 -8.44 -10.86
C PHE A 384 33.10 -7.81 -10.07
N TRP A 385 33.41 -7.09 -9.00
CA TRP A 385 32.42 -6.42 -8.17
C TRP A 385 32.62 -4.90 -8.20
N VAL A 386 31.56 -4.17 -8.56
CA VAL A 386 31.59 -2.71 -8.70
C VAL A 386 30.48 -2.10 -7.83
N PRO A 387 30.84 -1.31 -6.80
CA PRO A 387 29.87 -0.53 -6.05
C PRO A 387 29.37 0.65 -6.89
N ALA A 388 28.06 0.77 -7.07
CA ALA A 388 27.39 1.91 -7.73
C ALA A 388 26.82 2.90 -6.71
N VAL A 389 27.55 3.13 -5.61
CA VAL A 389 27.13 4.04 -4.53
C VAL A 389 27.37 5.50 -4.92
N ASP A 390 28.49 5.78 -5.58
CA ASP A 390 28.84 7.10 -6.11
C ASP A 390 29.82 6.97 -7.29
N ALA A 391 30.01 8.05 -8.06
CA ALA A 391 30.87 8.02 -9.24
C ALA A 391 32.35 7.71 -8.94
N THR A 392 32.83 8.08 -7.75
CA THR A 392 34.24 7.89 -7.35
C THR A 392 34.52 6.44 -7.00
N THR A 393 33.63 5.80 -6.24
CA THR A 393 33.75 4.37 -5.90
C THR A 393 33.62 3.48 -7.12
N PHE A 394 32.72 3.83 -8.05
CA PHE A 394 32.59 3.15 -9.33
C PHE A 394 33.87 3.27 -10.18
N GLU A 395 34.42 4.49 -10.30
CA GLU A 395 35.63 4.72 -11.09
C GLU A 395 36.87 4.04 -10.50
N ASN A 396 37.01 4.03 -9.17
CA ASN A 396 38.08 3.29 -8.49
C ASN A 396 37.98 1.78 -8.76
N ALA A 397 36.78 1.21 -8.69
CA ALA A 397 36.58 -0.20 -9.00
C ALA A 397 36.93 -0.52 -10.47
N TYR A 398 36.52 0.33 -11.42
CA TYR A 398 36.93 0.17 -12.83
C TYR A 398 38.44 0.29 -13.01
N ARG A 399 39.10 1.22 -12.31
CA ARG A 399 40.56 1.36 -12.33
C ARG A 399 41.26 0.10 -11.84
N ASP A 400 40.80 -0.49 -10.75
CA ASP A 400 41.34 -1.74 -10.21
C ASP A 400 41.15 -2.90 -11.20
N ILE A 401 39.96 -3.00 -11.82
CA ILE A 401 39.68 -4.01 -12.87
C ILE A 401 40.64 -3.83 -14.03
N GLY A 402 40.83 -2.58 -14.48
CA GLY A 402 41.78 -2.24 -15.54
C GLY A 402 43.21 -2.68 -15.20
N GLN A 403 43.68 -2.44 -13.97
CA GLN A 403 45.01 -2.86 -13.53
C GLN A 403 45.18 -4.37 -13.56
N GLN A 404 44.16 -5.13 -13.12
CA GLN A 404 44.17 -6.59 -13.14
C GLN A 404 44.16 -7.16 -14.56
N LEU A 405 43.35 -6.56 -15.44
CA LEU A 405 43.29 -6.89 -16.87
C LEU A 405 44.47 -6.34 -17.68
N ARG A 406 45.37 -5.56 -17.04
CA ARG A 406 46.55 -4.93 -17.64
C ARG A 406 46.19 -4.04 -18.84
N VAL A 407 45.12 -3.25 -18.70
CA VAL A 407 44.69 -2.31 -19.74
C VAL A 407 45.73 -1.20 -19.89
N ALA A 408 46.19 -0.96 -21.12
CA ALA A 408 47.20 0.06 -21.39
C ALA A 408 46.60 1.48 -21.30
N GLY A 409 47.36 2.43 -20.74
CA GLY A 409 46.94 3.85 -20.66
C GLY A 409 46.21 4.25 -19.37
N LEU A 410 46.12 3.37 -18.36
CA LEU A 410 45.49 3.67 -17.07
C LEU A 410 46.23 4.71 -16.22
N ASP A 411 47.54 4.88 -16.46
CA ASP A 411 48.42 5.80 -15.73
C ASP A 411 48.45 7.21 -16.35
N ASP A 412 47.71 7.46 -17.43
CA ASP A 412 47.56 8.81 -17.99
C ASP A 412 46.44 9.56 -17.25
N ASP A 413 46.81 10.65 -16.57
CA ASP A 413 45.89 11.50 -15.80
C ASP A 413 44.73 12.08 -16.64
N LYS A 414 44.82 12.03 -17.97
CA LYS A 414 43.75 12.49 -18.89
C LYS A 414 42.97 11.36 -19.55
N ALA A 415 43.27 10.09 -19.24
CA ALA A 415 42.57 8.95 -19.81
C ALA A 415 41.21 8.73 -19.14
N ASP A 416 40.20 8.45 -19.96
CA ASP A 416 38.90 7.96 -19.47
C ASP A 416 39.02 6.47 -19.12
N VAL A 417 39.33 6.21 -17.85
CA VAL A 417 39.53 4.86 -17.32
C VAL A 417 38.30 3.98 -17.51
N LYS A 418 37.09 4.54 -17.40
CA LYS A 418 35.84 3.78 -17.53
C LYS A 418 35.67 3.28 -18.96
N ALA A 419 35.92 4.14 -19.95
CA ALA A 419 35.87 3.76 -21.37
C ALA A 419 36.95 2.73 -21.74
N LEU A 420 38.17 2.87 -21.21
CA LEU A 420 39.26 1.91 -21.48
C LEU A 420 38.94 0.51 -20.94
N VAL A 421 38.39 0.43 -19.73
CA VAL A 421 38.02 -0.84 -19.08
C VAL A 421 36.79 -1.45 -19.75
N GLN A 422 35.78 -0.65 -20.09
CA GLN A 422 34.64 -1.08 -20.90
C GLN A 422 35.09 -1.72 -22.22
N ALA A 423 35.98 -1.04 -22.95
CA ALA A 423 36.50 -1.53 -24.22
C ALA A 423 37.29 -2.84 -24.03
N ALA A 424 38.07 -2.96 -22.95
CA ALA A 424 38.81 -4.17 -22.64
C ALA A 424 37.88 -5.36 -22.31
N MET A 425 36.89 -5.17 -21.43
CA MET A 425 35.94 -6.21 -21.04
C MET A 425 34.98 -6.62 -22.16
N SER A 426 34.73 -5.72 -23.12
CA SER A 426 33.89 -6.01 -24.30
C SER A 426 34.60 -6.84 -25.37
N ARG A 427 35.91 -7.14 -25.22
CA ARG A 427 36.62 -8.01 -26.16
C ARG A 427 36.31 -9.48 -25.90
N GLU A 428 36.22 -10.24 -26.98
CA GLU A 428 35.95 -11.70 -26.94
C GLU A 428 37.14 -12.54 -26.43
N ASP A 429 38.35 -11.96 -26.41
CA ASP A 429 39.57 -12.62 -25.91
C ASP A 429 39.81 -12.42 -24.41
N THR A 430 38.98 -11.59 -23.74
CA THR A 430 39.05 -11.36 -22.28
C THR A 430 38.62 -12.58 -21.45
N GLY A 431 37.97 -13.57 -22.08
CA GLY A 431 37.48 -14.78 -21.41
C GLY A 431 36.08 -14.60 -20.82
N GLN A 432 35.60 -15.60 -20.08
CA GLN A 432 34.28 -15.53 -19.44
C GLN A 432 34.34 -14.67 -18.18
N TRP A 433 33.36 -13.77 -18.02
CA TRP A 433 33.29 -12.91 -16.85
C TRP A 433 31.87 -12.59 -16.39
N LEU A 434 31.71 -12.42 -15.07
CA LEU A 434 30.54 -11.85 -14.42
C LEU A 434 30.91 -10.49 -13.82
N LEU A 435 30.13 -9.46 -14.13
CA LEU A 435 30.23 -8.13 -13.54
C LEU A 435 29.03 -7.91 -12.61
N ILE A 436 29.29 -7.76 -11.31
CA ILE A 436 28.26 -7.46 -10.31
C ILE A 436 28.28 -5.96 -10.01
N ILE A 437 27.16 -5.30 -10.24
CA ILE A 437 26.96 -3.87 -9.95
C ILE A 437 26.02 -3.76 -8.75
N ASP A 438 26.60 -3.46 -7.60
CA ASP A 438 25.93 -3.47 -6.30
C ASP A 438 25.44 -2.06 -5.92
N ASN A 439 24.24 -1.96 -5.34
CA ASN A 439 23.54 -0.71 -4.98
C ASN A 439 23.36 0.30 -6.13
N ALA A 440 22.90 -0.14 -7.30
CA ALA A 440 22.51 0.76 -8.40
C ALA A 440 21.14 1.39 -8.10
N ASP A 441 21.05 2.19 -7.04
CA ASP A 441 19.78 2.71 -6.50
C ASP A 441 19.42 4.11 -7.05
N ASP A 442 20.40 4.89 -7.54
CA ASP A 442 20.23 6.27 -8.03
C ASP A 442 20.13 6.34 -9.58
N PRO A 443 18.94 6.65 -10.15
CA PRO A 443 18.77 6.77 -11.60
C PRO A 443 19.61 7.88 -12.23
N GLU A 444 19.82 9.01 -11.56
CA GLU A 444 20.60 10.13 -12.11
C GLU A 444 22.08 9.78 -12.21
N LEU A 445 22.61 9.05 -11.21
CA LEU A 445 23.97 8.52 -11.26
C LEU A 445 24.15 7.51 -12.41
N MET A 446 23.15 6.64 -12.61
CA MET A 446 23.21 5.59 -13.63
C MET A 446 22.98 6.11 -15.06
N PHE A 447 22.04 7.04 -15.26
CA PHE A 447 21.53 7.43 -16.59
C PHE A 447 21.57 8.94 -16.88
N GLY A 448 21.89 9.77 -15.90
CA GLY A 448 21.95 11.23 -16.03
C GLY A 448 23.21 11.76 -16.71
N SER A 449 23.57 13.02 -16.44
CA SER A 449 24.71 13.69 -17.09
C SER A 449 26.04 13.11 -16.61
N GLY A 450 26.69 12.27 -17.43
CA GLY A 450 27.87 11.48 -17.03
C GLY A 450 27.57 10.01 -16.70
N ALA A 451 26.35 9.56 -17.04
CA ALA A 451 25.79 8.21 -16.89
C ALA A 451 26.82 7.08 -16.74
N LEU A 452 26.77 6.36 -15.62
CA LEU A 452 27.60 5.16 -15.45
C LEU A 452 27.16 4.01 -16.37
N ALA A 453 25.88 3.94 -16.73
CA ALA A 453 25.33 2.91 -17.62
C ALA A 453 25.97 2.90 -19.02
N GLN A 454 26.49 4.04 -19.50
CA GLN A 454 27.15 4.12 -20.80
C GLN A 454 28.49 3.36 -20.85
N TYR A 455 29.09 3.10 -19.67
CA TYR A 455 30.37 2.41 -19.54
C TYR A 455 30.21 0.91 -19.26
N LEU A 456 28.97 0.37 -19.32
CA LEU A 456 28.73 -1.06 -19.16
C LEU A 456 29.35 -1.84 -20.34
N PRO A 457 30.17 -2.87 -20.08
CA PRO A 457 30.74 -3.70 -21.14
C PRO A 457 29.68 -4.62 -21.77
N CYS A 458 29.93 -5.02 -23.02
CA CYS A 458 29.07 -5.97 -23.73
C CYS A 458 29.93 -7.00 -24.46
N SER A 459 29.75 -8.29 -24.10
CA SER A 459 30.47 -9.42 -24.69
C SER A 459 29.59 -10.67 -24.65
N THR A 460 29.68 -11.56 -25.65
CA THR A 460 28.95 -12.85 -25.62
C THR A 460 29.48 -13.81 -24.57
N LYS A 461 30.64 -13.50 -23.96
CA LYS A 461 31.23 -14.20 -22.83
C LYS A 461 31.08 -13.44 -21.50
N GLY A 462 30.29 -12.37 -21.50
CA GLY A 462 30.03 -11.52 -20.35
C GLY A 462 28.62 -11.67 -19.81
N SER A 463 28.47 -11.50 -18.50
CA SER A 463 27.17 -11.39 -17.83
C SER A 463 27.22 -10.28 -16.79
N ILE A 464 26.11 -9.56 -16.61
CA ILE A 464 25.99 -8.46 -15.64
C ILE A 464 24.85 -8.74 -14.67
N LEU A 465 25.15 -8.66 -13.38
CA LEU A 465 24.16 -8.77 -12.29
C LEU A 465 24.07 -7.43 -11.56
N PHE A 466 22.86 -6.88 -11.46
CA PHE A 466 22.60 -5.65 -10.73
C PHE A 466 21.87 -5.96 -9.42
N THR A 467 22.13 -5.18 -8.38
CA THR A 467 21.22 -5.07 -7.24
C THR A 467 20.68 -3.65 -7.16
N THR A 468 19.37 -3.49 -7.06
CA THR A 468 18.73 -2.16 -6.93
C THR A 468 17.49 -2.23 -6.03
N ARG A 469 17.14 -1.09 -5.44
CA ARG A 469 15.88 -0.87 -4.73
C ARG A 469 14.79 -0.28 -5.65
N THR A 470 15.19 0.26 -6.79
CA THR A 470 14.35 1.18 -7.55
C THR A 470 13.90 0.54 -8.86
N ARG A 471 12.59 0.42 -9.08
CA ARG A 471 12.01 -0.05 -10.35
C ARG A 471 12.41 0.81 -11.54
N GLU A 472 12.60 2.11 -11.32
CA GLU A 472 13.02 3.04 -12.36
C GLU A 472 14.36 2.64 -13.01
N VAL A 473 15.36 2.28 -12.19
CA VAL A 473 16.64 1.79 -12.70
C VAL A 473 16.44 0.51 -13.51
N THR A 474 15.65 -0.43 -13.00
CA THR A 474 15.34 -1.68 -13.71
C THR A 474 14.70 -1.42 -15.08
N ASN A 475 13.75 -0.49 -15.16
CA ASN A 475 13.04 -0.14 -16.39
C ASN A 475 13.99 0.51 -17.42
N GLN A 476 14.89 1.39 -16.97
CA GLN A 476 15.86 2.05 -17.86
C GLN A 476 17.00 1.13 -18.32
N LEU A 477 17.25 0.00 -17.65
CA LEU A 477 18.25 -1.00 -18.06
C LEU A 477 17.81 -1.87 -19.26
N ASP A 478 16.56 -1.75 -19.72
CA ASP A 478 15.95 -2.52 -20.82
C ASP A 478 16.08 -4.04 -20.63
N ILE A 479 15.68 -4.52 -19.45
CA ILE A 479 15.78 -5.93 -19.05
C ILE A 479 14.41 -6.61 -19.20
N TYR A 480 14.35 -7.72 -19.92
CA TYR A 480 13.14 -8.54 -20.02
C TYR A 480 12.66 -9.00 -18.64
N ALA A 481 11.36 -9.10 -18.43
CA ALA A 481 10.76 -9.49 -17.14
C ALA A 481 11.38 -10.73 -16.49
N ALA A 482 11.81 -11.70 -17.30
CA ALA A 482 12.46 -12.91 -16.79
C ALA A 482 13.84 -12.64 -16.14
N GLY A 483 14.54 -11.58 -16.54
CA GLY A 483 15.80 -11.13 -15.93
C GLY A 483 15.61 -10.31 -14.64
N ILE A 484 14.37 -10.09 -14.19
CA ILE A 484 14.06 -9.36 -12.95
C ILE A 484 13.71 -10.39 -11.87
N ILE A 485 14.49 -10.41 -10.80
CA ILE A 485 14.29 -11.28 -9.65
C ILE A 485 13.92 -10.41 -8.45
N GLU A 486 12.73 -10.61 -7.91
CA GLU A 486 12.22 -9.91 -6.74
C GLU A 486 12.20 -10.84 -5.51
N PRO A 487 13.22 -10.84 -4.63
CA PRO A 487 13.23 -11.70 -3.46
C PRO A 487 12.13 -11.28 -2.48
N THR A 488 11.31 -12.24 -2.05
CA THR A 488 10.27 -12.03 -1.04
C THR A 488 10.86 -11.93 0.37
N LYS A 489 10.04 -11.85 1.42
CA LYS A 489 10.48 -12.04 2.82
C LYS A 489 11.07 -13.46 3.02
N MET A 490 11.87 -13.66 4.06
CA MET A 490 12.41 -15.00 4.37
C MET A 490 11.26 -15.96 4.70
N LYS A 491 11.39 -17.24 4.34
CA LYS A 491 10.45 -18.24 4.83
C LYS A 491 10.59 -18.33 6.35
N ARG A 492 9.49 -18.53 7.08
CA ARG A 492 9.49 -18.56 8.56
C ARG A 492 10.57 -19.47 9.16
N GLU A 493 10.79 -20.64 8.56
CA GLU A 493 11.82 -21.57 9.02
C GLU A 493 13.25 -21.03 8.79
N GLU A 494 13.51 -20.37 7.64
CA GLU A 494 14.79 -19.72 7.35
C GLU A 494 15.04 -18.51 8.29
N ALA A 495 13.98 -17.74 8.56
CA ALA A 495 14.03 -16.59 9.47
C ALA A 495 14.35 -17.03 10.91
N ARG A 496 13.75 -18.14 11.36
CA ARG A 496 14.02 -18.74 12.68
C ARG A 496 15.45 -19.25 12.78
N GLU A 497 15.92 -19.98 11.77
CA GLU A 497 17.29 -20.46 11.71
C GLU A 497 18.30 -19.29 11.77
N MET A 498 18.06 -18.22 11.00
CA MET A 498 18.91 -17.02 11.02
C MET A 498 18.91 -16.32 12.38
N LEU A 499 17.76 -16.19 13.03
CA LEU A 499 17.65 -15.57 14.36
C LEU A 499 18.44 -16.36 15.40
N GLN A 500 18.28 -17.69 15.37
CA GLN A 500 18.84 -18.63 16.35
C GLN A 500 20.32 -18.91 16.16
N ALA A 501 20.87 -18.74 14.94
CA ALA A 501 22.26 -19.09 14.60
C ALA A 501 23.33 -18.52 15.54
N ARG A 502 23.05 -17.42 16.25
CA ARG A 502 23.97 -16.78 17.20
C ARG A 502 23.47 -16.76 18.64
N LEU A 503 22.26 -17.23 18.92
CA LEU A 503 21.67 -17.19 20.25
C LEU A 503 21.94 -18.51 21.00
N ARG A 504 22.07 -18.43 22.32
CA ARG A 504 22.15 -19.62 23.17
C ARG A 504 20.75 -20.17 23.44
N GLU A 505 20.66 -21.44 23.84
CA GLU A 505 19.38 -22.10 24.18
C GLU A 505 18.58 -21.32 25.24
N ASP A 506 19.24 -20.72 26.24
CA ASP A 506 18.59 -19.91 27.28
C ASP A 506 17.94 -18.61 26.76
N GLN A 507 18.38 -18.12 25.60
CA GLN A 507 17.86 -16.90 24.98
C GLN A 507 16.69 -17.16 24.04
N VAL A 508 16.38 -18.42 23.77
CA VAL A 508 15.29 -18.84 22.87
C VAL A 508 14.34 -19.74 23.67
N PRO A 509 13.64 -19.18 24.68
CA PRO A 509 12.94 -19.96 25.70
C PRO A 509 11.83 -20.84 25.14
N ASP A 510 11.13 -20.34 24.11
CA ASP A 510 10.04 -21.06 23.47
C ASP A 510 9.83 -20.62 22.01
N ARG A 511 9.15 -21.47 21.25
CA ARG A 511 8.90 -21.27 19.82
C ARG A 511 7.88 -20.17 19.55
N ALA A 512 6.86 -20.02 20.40
CA ALA A 512 5.79 -19.05 20.19
C ALA A 512 6.32 -17.62 20.30
N SER A 513 7.05 -17.29 21.36
CA SER A 513 7.70 -15.98 21.54
C SER A 513 8.69 -15.65 20.42
N THR A 514 9.40 -16.68 19.94
CA THR A 514 10.36 -16.53 18.83
C THR A 514 9.62 -16.24 17.51
N ASP A 515 8.55 -16.96 17.23
CA ASP A 515 7.74 -16.73 16.02
C ASP A 515 7.01 -15.39 16.09
N SER A 516 6.52 -14.95 17.25
CA SER A 516 5.93 -13.62 17.44
C SER A 516 6.95 -12.48 17.26
N LEU A 517 8.20 -12.68 17.69
CA LEU A 517 9.27 -11.74 17.39
C LEU A 517 9.58 -11.68 15.89
N LEU A 518 9.56 -12.82 15.20
CA LEU A 518 9.77 -12.88 13.75
C LEU A 518 8.61 -12.24 12.98
N ASP A 519 7.37 -12.43 13.44
CA ASP A 519 6.19 -11.70 12.92
C ASP A 519 6.39 -10.20 13.08
N PHE A 520 6.89 -9.76 14.25
CA PHE A 520 7.15 -8.34 14.51
C PHE A 520 8.28 -7.76 13.64
N LEU A 521 9.34 -8.53 13.38
CA LEU A 521 10.45 -8.15 12.50
C LEU A 521 10.16 -8.40 11.01
N ASP A 522 8.95 -8.88 10.71
CA ASP A 522 8.42 -9.13 9.38
C ASP A 522 9.28 -10.07 8.52
N ASP A 523 9.93 -11.03 9.18
CA ASP A 523 10.86 -11.98 8.56
C ASP A 523 11.95 -11.29 7.69
N LEU A 524 12.28 -10.01 7.98
CA LEU A 524 13.27 -9.23 7.24
C LEU A 524 14.70 -9.59 7.70
N PRO A 525 15.58 -10.09 6.81
CA PRO A 525 16.91 -10.57 7.19
C PRO A 525 17.73 -9.56 7.98
N LEU A 526 17.70 -8.29 7.56
CA LEU A 526 18.46 -7.22 8.22
C LEU A 526 17.94 -6.93 9.64
N ALA A 527 16.62 -6.91 9.83
CA ALA A 527 15.98 -6.67 11.12
C ALA A 527 16.24 -7.85 12.08
N ILE A 528 16.13 -9.09 11.58
CA ILE A 528 16.46 -10.32 12.32
C ILE A 528 17.92 -10.30 12.77
N ARG A 529 18.85 -10.01 11.87
CA ARG A 529 20.29 -9.96 12.20
C ARG A 529 20.60 -8.91 13.26
N GLN A 530 19.95 -7.75 13.18
CA GLN A 530 20.12 -6.69 14.16
C GLN A 530 19.61 -7.10 15.53
N ALA A 531 18.40 -7.67 15.58
CA ALA A 531 17.81 -8.19 16.82
C ALA A 531 18.67 -9.31 17.43
N SER A 532 19.10 -10.28 16.61
CA SER A 532 20.00 -11.38 17.01
C SER A 532 21.33 -10.85 17.57
N ALA A 533 21.95 -9.88 16.90
CA ALA A 533 23.20 -9.28 17.37
C ALA A 533 23.04 -8.53 18.71
N TYR A 534 21.93 -7.79 18.88
CA TYR A 534 21.63 -7.11 20.13
C TYR A 534 21.41 -8.11 21.27
N MET A 535 20.58 -9.13 21.04
CA MET A 535 20.29 -10.17 22.02
C MET A 535 21.55 -10.96 22.39
N PHE A 536 22.37 -11.33 21.41
CA PHE A 536 23.66 -11.98 21.67
C PHE A 536 24.57 -11.13 22.57
N LYS A 537 24.71 -9.83 22.26
CA LYS A 537 25.55 -8.90 23.02
C LYS A 537 25.04 -8.64 24.44
N THR A 538 23.73 -8.57 24.63
CA THR A 538 23.11 -8.20 25.92
C THR A 538 22.68 -9.39 26.77
N GLY A 539 22.62 -10.59 26.19
CA GLY A 539 22.19 -11.81 26.87
C GLY A 539 20.69 -11.95 27.08
N ILE A 540 19.85 -11.04 26.56
CA ILE A 540 18.39 -11.11 26.73
C ILE A 540 17.74 -12.14 25.79
N SER A 541 16.57 -12.64 26.16
CA SER A 541 15.81 -13.63 25.39
C SER A 541 14.95 -13.01 24.28
N THR A 542 14.47 -13.83 23.34
CA THR A 542 13.52 -13.43 22.29
C THR A 542 12.23 -12.84 22.86
N ALA A 543 11.67 -13.46 23.91
CA ALA A 543 10.49 -12.96 24.63
C ALA A 543 10.73 -11.57 25.23
N ARG A 544 11.88 -11.37 25.91
CA ARG A 544 12.20 -10.08 26.53
C ARG A 544 12.49 -8.99 25.51
N TYR A 545 13.10 -9.34 24.38
CA TYR A 545 13.30 -8.41 23.27
C TYR A 545 11.96 -7.98 22.66
N LEU A 546 11.04 -8.92 22.45
CA LEU A 546 9.68 -8.64 21.99
C LEU A 546 8.92 -7.71 22.96
N GLU A 547 9.02 -7.95 24.27
CA GLU A 547 8.45 -7.05 25.28
C GLU A 547 9.00 -5.62 25.14
N TYR A 548 10.30 -5.44 24.90
CA TYR A 548 10.86 -4.11 24.64
C TYR A 548 10.33 -3.49 23.35
N CYS A 549 10.19 -4.27 22.28
CA CYS A 549 9.59 -3.83 21.02
C CYS A 549 8.13 -3.38 21.19
N LEU A 550 7.36 -4.04 22.06
CA LEU A 550 5.96 -3.73 22.29
C LEU A 550 5.74 -2.66 23.38
N SER A 551 6.76 -2.35 24.19
CA SER A 551 6.63 -1.43 25.33
C SER A 551 6.41 0.03 24.95
N SER A 552 7.09 0.54 23.93
CA SER A 552 6.92 1.91 23.42
C SER A 552 7.65 2.11 22.09
N ASP A 553 7.08 2.95 21.24
CA ASP A 553 7.66 3.31 19.93
C ASP A 553 9.06 3.94 20.08
N ALA A 554 9.27 4.76 21.12
CA ALA A 554 10.58 5.35 21.42
C ALA A 554 11.65 4.30 21.77
N THR A 555 11.28 3.25 22.50
CA THR A 555 12.19 2.14 22.84
C THR A 555 12.53 1.32 21.62
N LEU A 556 11.54 1.05 20.76
CA LEU A 556 11.75 0.35 19.50
C LEU A 556 12.71 1.11 18.58
N VAL A 557 12.50 2.42 18.39
CA VAL A 557 13.39 3.27 17.58
C VAL A 557 14.82 3.20 18.11
N LYS A 558 15.00 3.31 19.43
CA LYS A 558 16.31 3.20 20.08
C LYS A 558 16.98 1.84 19.81
N LEU A 559 16.20 0.75 19.71
CA LEU A 559 16.69 -0.58 19.37
C LEU A 559 17.04 -0.68 17.87
N LEU A 560 16.21 -0.10 17.00
CA LEU A 560 16.37 -0.08 15.54
C LEU A 560 17.50 0.84 15.07
N SER A 561 17.92 1.81 15.88
CA SER A 561 19.02 2.74 15.59
C SER A 561 20.36 2.34 16.23
N ARG A 562 20.46 1.16 16.87
CA ARG A 562 21.73 0.67 17.45
C ARG A 562 22.64 0.05 16.39
N GLU A 563 23.89 0.51 16.36
CA GLU A 563 24.94 -0.07 15.51
C GLU A 563 25.26 -1.53 15.91
N PHE A 564 25.53 -2.37 14.90
CA PHE A 564 26.08 -3.71 15.06
C PHE A 564 27.15 -3.98 13.99
N GLU A 565 28.16 -4.79 14.32
CA GLU A 565 29.23 -5.14 13.40
C GLU A 565 28.78 -6.21 12.39
N ASP A 566 29.13 -6.00 11.13
CA ASP A 566 28.88 -6.93 10.03
C ASP A 566 30.06 -6.93 9.05
N ARG A 567 30.80 -8.04 8.96
CA ARG A 567 32.03 -8.16 8.15
C ARG A 567 31.78 -8.20 6.64
N SER A 568 30.54 -8.40 6.21
CA SER A 568 30.16 -8.46 4.79
C SER A 568 29.67 -7.10 4.26
N ARG A 569 30.26 -5.98 4.72
CA ARG A 569 29.83 -4.61 4.39
C ARG A 569 31.01 -3.69 4.10
N TYR A 570 30.75 -2.59 3.40
CA TYR A 570 31.74 -1.55 3.14
C TYR A 570 32.05 -0.76 4.43
N ASP A 571 33.33 -0.64 4.79
CA ASP A 571 33.83 -0.02 6.05
C ASP A 571 33.35 1.42 6.30
N ARG A 572 32.91 2.14 5.26
CA ARG A 572 32.44 3.54 5.34
C ARG A 572 30.92 3.68 5.48
N ILE A 573 30.15 2.61 5.27
CA ILE A 573 28.69 2.65 5.36
C ILE A 573 28.28 2.09 6.73
N LYS A 574 28.26 2.98 7.73
CA LYS A 574 27.45 2.75 8.93
C LYS A 574 26.00 2.78 8.48
N ASN A 575 25.15 1.85 8.93
CA ASN A 575 23.80 2.22 9.35
C ASN A 575 22.90 1.05 9.84
N PRO A 576 22.18 1.24 10.96
CA PRO A 576 21.05 0.41 11.39
C PRO A 576 19.91 0.33 10.35
N VAL A 577 18.93 -0.58 10.56
CA VAL A 577 17.73 -0.72 9.70
C VAL A 577 17.06 0.64 9.44
N ALA A 578 16.93 1.47 10.47
CA ALA A 578 16.26 2.78 10.40
C ALA A 578 16.89 3.73 9.36
N THR A 579 18.22 3.81 9.27
CA THR A 579 18.84 4.73 8.33
C THR A 579 18.81 4.23 6.89
N THR A 580 18.66 2.92 6.68
CA THR A 580 18.44 2.37 5.34
C THR A 580 17.11 2.88 4.78
N TRP A 581 16.10 3.02 5.63
CA TRP A 581 14.81 3.62 5.26
C TRP A 581 14.89 5.14 5.18
N LEU A 582 15.62 5.82 6.06
CA LEU A 582 15.81 7.28 6.00
C LEU A 582 16.37 7.75 4.64
N ILE A 583 17.43 7.09 4.14
CA ILE A 583 17.96 7.39 2.80
C ILE A 583 16.89 7.18 1.72
N SER A 584 16.06 6.14 1.87
CA SER A 584 14.98 5.88 0.92
C SER A 584 13.87 6.94 1.03
N PHE A 585 13.55 7.44 2.23
CA PHE A 585 12.61 8.54 2.42
C PHE A 585 13.10 9.83 1.76
N GLU A 586 14.39 10.16 1.91
CA GLU A 586 15.00 11.32 1.25
C GLU A 586 14.97 11.20 -0.27
N HIS A 587 15.30 10.02 -0.81
CA HIS A 587 15.21 9.75 -2.25
C HIS A 587 13.78 9.86 -2.76
N ILE A 588 12.82 9.26 -2.06
CA ILE A 588 11.40 9.35 -2.42
C ILE A 588 10.95 10.81 -2.48
N SER A 589 11.24 11.59 -1.44
CA SER A 589 10.86 13.00 -1.38
C SER A 589 11.56 13.86 -2.44
N ARG A 590 12.76 13.47 -2.88
CA ARG A 590 13.51 14.15 -3.96
C ARG A 590 12.91 13.85 -5.34
N ASP A 591 12.65 12.58 -5.63
CA ASP A 591 12.26 12.13 -6.97
C ASP A 591 10.73 12.27 -7.19
N SER A 592 9.91 12.13 -6.13
CA SER A 592 8.48 12.45 -6.13
C SER A 592 8.05 13.11 -4.83
N ARG A 593 7.81 14.42 -4.90
CA ARG A 593 7.30 15.20 -3.77
C ARG A 593 6.00 14.61 -3.21
N ARG A 594 5.09 14.11 -4.06
CA ARG A 594 3.82 13.52 -3.63
C ARG A 594 3.97 12.19 -2.92
N ALA A 595 4.85 11.32 -3.40
CA ALA A 595 5.14 10.07 -2.69
C ALA A 595 5.70 10.35 -1.28
N GLY A 596 6.57 11.36 -1.16
CA GLY A 596 7.06 11.85 0.15
C GLY A 596 5.93 12.35 1.04
N GLU A 597 5.07 13.24 0.53
CA GLU A 597 3.92 13.79 1.28
C GLU A 597 2.94 12.68 1.73
N TYR A 598 2.68 11.67 0.89
CA TYR A 598 1.86 10.51 1.25
C TYR A 598 2.48 9.70 2.37
N LEU A 599 3.79 9.45 2.31
CA LEU A 599 4.50 8.69 3.33
C LEU A 599 4.51 9.41 4.69
N GLU A 600 4.74 10.73 4.67
CA GLU A 600 4.65 11.59 5.85
C GLU A 600 3.22 11.62 6.44
N PHE A 601 2.19 11.67 5.58
CA PHE A 601 0.78 11.70 5.99
C PHE A 601 0.34 10.38 6.61
N MET A 602 0.59 9.26 5.93
CA MET A 602 0.19 7.92 6.36
C MET A 602 0.82 7.51 7.70
N CYS A 603 1.93 8.13 8.10
CA CYS A 603 2.62 7.77 9.35
C CYS A 603 1.76 8.00 10.62
N PHE A 604 0.78 8.91 10.53
CA PHE A 604 -0.14 9.26 11.62
C PHE A 604 -1.46 8.47 11.59
N LEU A 605 -1.72 7.71 10.52
CA LEU A 605 -2.95 6.93 10.36
C LEU A 605 -2.79 5.50 10.91
N ALA A 606 -3.89 4.76 11.02
CA ALA A 606 -3.83 3.32 11.25
C ALA A 606 -3.07 2.61 10.09
N GLU A 607 -2.29 1.59 10.43
CA GLU A 607 -1.30 0.94 9.54
C GLU A 607 -1.94 0.16 8.37
N ARG A 608 -3.20 -0.22 8.52
CA ARG A 608 -3.89 -1.11 7.60
C ARG A 608 -5.11 -0.43 7.00
N ASP A 609 -5.43 -0.84 5.78
CA ASP A 609 -6.62 -0.43 5.04
C ASP A 609 -6.73 1.09 4.81
N ILE A 610 -5.61 1.77 4.64
CA ILE A 610 -5.55 3.23 4.40
C ILE A 610 -6.18 3.53 3.03
N PRO A 611 -7.33 4.20 2.96
CA PRO A 611 -7.98 4.52 1.69
C PRO A 611 -7.19 5.58 0.94
N ILE A 612 -7.01 5.40 -0.37
CA ILE A 612 -6.31 6.38 -1.21
C ILE A 612 -7.06 7.72 -1.20
N SER A 613 -8.40 7.69 -1.09
CA SER A 613 -9.26 8.88 -0.96
C SER A 613 -9.00 9.73 0.29
N LEU A 614 -8.38 9.15 1.32
CA LEU A 614 -7.98 9.85 2.55
C LEU A 614 -6.68 10.64 2.39
N LEU A 615 -5.85 10.29 1.40
CA LEU A 615 -4.57 10.93 1.17
C LEU A 615 -4.74 12.39 0.69
N PRO A 616 -3.70 13.23 0.84
CA PRO A 616 -3.71 14.59 0.30
C PRO A 616 -4.06 14.63 -1.20
N ALA A 617 -4.91 15.56 -1.60
CA ALA A 617 -5.34 15.67 -2.99
C ALA A 617 -4.16 15.94 -3.95
N ALA A 618 -4.04 15.11 -4.99
CA ALA A 618 -3.13 15.30 -6.11
C ALA A 618 -3.76 16.19 -7.19
N SER A 619 -2.96 16.61 -8.17
CA SER A 619 -3.43 17.41 -9.30
C SER A 619 -4.32 16.60 -10.26
N ASP A 620 -4.04 15.30 -10.40
CA ASP A 620 -4.84 14.34 -11.13
C ASP A 620 -4.60 12.91 -10.61
N GLU A 621 -5.37 11.96 -11.12
CA GLU A 621 -5.31 10.54 -10.75
C GLU A 621 -3.99 9.87 -11.18
N ILE A 622 -3.33 10.39 -12.22
CA ILE A 622 -2.05 9.86 -12.70
C ILE A 622 -0.95 10.15 -11.68
N GLU A 623 -0.89 11.38 -11.15
CA GLU A 623 0.07 11.75 -10.11
C GLU A 623 -0.12 10.89 -8.84
N THR A 624 -1.37 10.58 -8.46
CA THR A 624 -1.64 9.65 -7.35
C THR A 624 -1.13 8.24 -7.65
N GLU A 625 -1.42 7.69 -8.82
CA GLU A 625 -0.95 6.35 -9.21
C GLU A 625 0.58 6.27 -9.32
N GLU A 626 1.24 7.31 -9.84
CA GLU A 626 2.71 7.39 -9.89
C GLU A 626 3.31 7.45 -8.48
N ALA A 627 2.74 8.26 -7.58
CA ALA A 627 3.19 8.37 -6.20
C ALA A 627 3.01 7.05 -5.42
N VAL A 628 1.84 6.41 -5.54
CA VAL A 628 1.57 5.12 -4.90
C VAL A 628 2.47 4.03 -5.49
N GLY A 629 2.58 3.96 -6.81
CA GLY A 629 3.45 3.01 -7.51
C GLY A 629 4.92 3.15 -7.12
N MET A 630 5.38 4.37 -6.82
CA MET A 630 6.71 4.61 -6.27
C MET A 630 6.83 4.05 -4.85
N LEU A 631 5.89 4.33 -3.95
CA LEU A 631 5.90 3.78 -2.58
C LEU A 631 5.84 2.24 -2.58
N GLU A 632 5.10 1.63 -3.51
CA GLU A 632 5.07 0.18 -3.73
C GLU A 632 6.40 -0.34 -4.29
N ALA A 633 7.03 0.38 -5.23
CA ALA A 633 8.34 0.01 -5.77
C ALA A 633 9.42 -0.04 -4.69
N TYR A 634 9.35 0.88 -3.72
CA TYR A 634 10.22 0.86 -2.55
C TYR A 634 9.79 -0.17 -1.50
N GLY A 635 8.60 -0.77 -1.60
CA GLY A 635 8.08 -1.77 -0.68
C GLY A 635 7.64 -1.21 0.67
N PHE A 636 7.32 0.09 0.74
CA PHE A 636 6.86 0.77 1.96
C PHE A 636 5.37 0.64 2.20
N VAL A 637 4.62 0.49 1.11
CA VAL A 637 3.20 0.20 1.15
C VAL A 637 2.90 -0.98 0.24
N THR A 638 1.79 -1.67 0.53
CA THR A 638 1.23 -2.70 -0.34
C THR A 638 -0.22 -2.39 -0.64
N ARG A 639 -0.61 -2.45 -1.90
CA ARG A 639 -1.99 -2.29 -2.34
C ARG A 639 -2.78 -3.59 -2.14
N ARG A 640 -4.03 -3.46 -1.66
CA ARG A 640 -4.95 -4.60 -1.49
C ARG A 640 -5.63 -4.99 -2.81
N GLU A 641 -6.29 -6.16 -2.83
CA GLU A 641 -6.85 -6.78 -4.05
C GLU A 641 -7.77 -5.86 -4.87
N GLU A 642 -8.52 -4.96 -4.23
CA GLU A 642 -9.43 -4.01 -4.90
C GLU A 642 -8.75 -2.70 -5.36
N GLY A 643 -7.48 -2.49 -5.02
CA GLY A 643 -6.70 -1.33 -5.46
C GLY A 643 -6.95 -0.02 -4.70
N GLU A 644 -8.06 0.10 -3.97
CA GLU A 644 -8.49 1.36 -3.34
C GLU A 644 -7.87 1.66 -1.96
N SER A 645 -7.19 0.68 -1.34
CA SER A 645 -6.55 0.85 -0.04
C SER A 645 -5.13 0.29 0.02
N LEU A 646 -4.35 0.88 0.92
CA LEU A 646 -2.94 0.62 1.14
C LEU A 646 -2.72 0.11 2.57
N ASP A 647 -1.82 -0.84 2.71
CA ASP A 647 -1.25 -1.21 4.01
C ASP A 647 0.16 -0.64 4.10
N MET A 648 0.43 0.16 5.14
CA MET A 648 1.76 0.65 5.49
C MET A 648 2.38 -0.27 6.54
N HIS A 649 3.60 -0.71 6.29
CA HIS A 649 4.30 -1.53 7.27
C HIS A 649 4.56 -0.77 8.57
N ARG A 650 4.25 -1.38 9.74
CA ARG A 650 4.41 -0.77 11.07
C ARG A 650 5.79 -0.13 11.28
N LEU A 651 6.85 -0.85 10.92
CA LEU A 651 8.22 -0.37 11.12
C LEU A 651 8.55 0.85 10.22
N VAL A 652 7.96 0.92 9.02
CA VAL A 652 8.10 2.07 8.12
C VAL A 652 7.37 3.27 8.70
N ARG A 653 6.13 3.06 9.19
CA ARG A 653 5.32 4.07 9.88
C ARG A 653 6.10 4.70 11.04
N LEU A 654 6.69 3.88 11.91
CA LEU A 654 7.43 4.31 13.09
C LEU A 654 8.75 5.00 12.75
N ALA A 655 9.48 4.50 11.75
CA ALA A 655 10.70 5.14 11.28
C ALA A 655 10.42 6.54 10.71
N MET A 656 9.36 6.68 9.90
CA MET A 656 8.91 7.97 9.36
C MET A 656 8.49 8.92 10.48
N TRP A 657 7.64 8.47 11.40
CA TRP A 657 7.19 9.29 12.52
C TRP A 657 8.35 9.81 13.38
N ASN A 658 9.32 8.95 13.71
CA ASN A 658 10.51 9.38 14.47
C ASN A 658 11.36 10.39 13.70
N TRP A 659 11.57 10.17 12.40
CA TRP A 659 12.32 11.08 11.56
C TRP A 659 11.67 12.48 11.55
N LEU A 660 10.34 12.56 11.39
CA LEU A 660 9.62 13.83 11.48
C LEU A 660 9.77 14.53 12.83
N ARG A 661 9.91 13.78 13.93
CA ARG A 661 10.16 14.36 15.27
C ARG A 661 11.58 14.88 15.41
N GLU A 662 12.58 14.15 14.91
CA GLU A 662 13.99 14.58 14.92
C GLU A 662 14.21 15.84 14.07
N GLU A 663 13.53 15.93 12.93
CA GLU A 663 13.53 17.13 12.06
C GLU A 663 12.67 18.28 12.61
N GLY A 664 11.93 18.06 13.70
CA GLY A 664 11.02 19.06 14.28
C GLY A 664 9.79 19.38 13.42
N GLN A 665 9.47 18.54 12.43
CA GLN A 665 8.36 18.74 11.50
C GLN A 665 7.07 17.99 11.91
N ALA A 666 7.15 17.05 12.85
CA ALA A 666 6.03 16.17 13.23
C ALA A 666 4.73 16.94 13.55
N ARG A 667 4.79 18.00 14.35
CA ARG A 667 3.61 18.82 14.71
C ARG A 667 2.96 19.47 13.48
N GLN A 668 3.76 19.98 12.55
CA GLN A 668 3.23 20.61 11.33
C GLN A 668 2.58 19.57 10.42
N ARG A 669 3.21 18.39 10.25
CA ARG A 669 2.66 17.31 9.42
C ARG A 669 1.39 16.71 10.04
N TYR A 670 1.39 16.51 11.35
CA TYR A 670 0.23 16.06 12.11
C TYR A 670 -0.95 17.02 11.94
N CYS A 671 -0.75 18.33 12.03
CA CYS A 671 -1.82 19.29 11.74
C CYS A 671 -2.38 19.16 10.32
N GLY A 672 -1.53 18.94 9.31
CA GLY A 672 -2.02 18.69 7.95
C GLY A 672 -2.90 17.44 7.85
N VAL A 673 -2.64 16.41 8.67
CA VAL A 673 -3.47 15.21 8.77
C VAL A 673 -4.82 15.53 9.41
N VAL A 674 -4.83 16.28 10.51
CA VAL A 674 -6.06 16.71 11.20
C VAL A 674 -6.94 17.54 10.25
N GLN A 675 -6.37 18.53 9.57
CA GLN A 675 -7.08 19.36 8.59
C GLN A 675 -7.69 18.54 7.45
N ARG A 676 -6.93 17.58 6.92
CA ARG A 676 -7.43 16.72 5.85
C ARG A 676 -8.56 15.81 6.34
N LEU A 677 -8.42 15.24 7.53
CA LEU A 677 -9.45 14.39 8.12
C LEU A 677 -10.73 15.18 8.42
N ASP A 678 -10.63 16.40 8.96
CA ASP A 678 -11.77 17.28 9.15
C ASP A 678 -12.49 17.59 7.81
N GLU A 679 -11.74 17.79 6.73
CA GLU A 679 -12.29 18.03 5.39
C GLU A 679 -13.01 16.80 4.79
N VAL A 680 -12.45 15.59 4.94
CA VAL A 680 -12.93 14.39 4.21
C VAL A 680 -13.73 13.42 5.05
N PHE A 681 -13.60 13.44 6.38
CA PHE A 681 -14.38 12.58 7.26
C PHE A 681 -15.79 13.14 7.35
N PRO A 682 -16.78 12.51 6.67
CA PRO A 682 -18.09 13.10 6.59
C PRO A 682 -18.78 13.01 7.94
N PHE A 683 -19.70 13.95 8.22
CA PHE A 683 -20.58 13.81 9.38
C PHE A 683 -21.29 12.44 9.32
N PRO A 684 -21.19 11.60 10.37
CA PRO A 684 -21.73 10.26 10.36
C PRO A 684 -23.25 10.24 10.18
N LYS A 685 -23.71 9.50 9.17
CA LYS A 685 -25.12 9.20 8.92
C LYS A 685 -25.26 7.74 8.49
N HIS A 686 -26.48 7.21 8.47
CA HIS A 686 -26.69 5.84 8.02
C HIS A 686 -26.41 5.68 6.51
N GLU A 687 -26.70 6.69 5.70
CA GLU A 687 -26.55 6.63 4.23
C GLU A 687 -25.09 6.61 3.77
N ASN A 688 -24.18 7.19 4.55
CA ASN A 688 -22.74 7.23 4.26
C ASN A 688 -21.93 6.30 5.18
N ARG A 689 -22.58 5.29 5.79
CA ARG A 689 -21.98 4.33 6.74
C ARG A 689 -20.71 3.69 6.23
N GLU A 690 -20.69 3.25 4.98
CA GLU A 690 -19.51 2.61 4.39
C GLU A 690 -18.29 3.55 4.38
N ILE A 691 -18.50 4.83 4.11
CA ILE A 691 -17.41 5.82 3.98
C ILE A 691 -16.81 6.14 5.35
N TRP A 692 -17.64 6.56 6.32
CA TRP A 692 -17.09 6.95 7.63
C TRP A 692 -16.57 5.75 8.42
N MET A 693 -17.15 4.54 8.27
CA MET A 693 -16.57 3.34 8.89
C MET A 693 -15.19 3.01 8.33
N ARG A 694 -14.97 3.20 7.02
CA ARG A 694 -13.66 3.02 6.39
C ARG A 694 -12.62 4.01 6.93
N TYR A 695 -13.04 5.23 7.26
CA TYR A 695 -12.11 6.26 7.78
C TYR A 695 -11.94 6.22 9.30
N MET A 696 -12.86 5.57 10.01
CA MET A 696 -12.98 5.62 11.48
C MET A 696 -11.69 5.20 12.20
N ALA A 697 -11.06 4.11 11.78
CA ALA A 697 -9.83 3.63 12.42
C ALA A 697 -8.69 4.65 12.32
N HIS A 698 -8.62 5.40 11.22
CA HIS A 698 -7.61 6.42 11.00
C HIS A 698 -7.92 7.70 11.79
N ALA A 699 -9.18 8.13 11.79
CA ALA A 699 -9.63 9.31 12.55
C ALA A 699 -9.47 9.10 14.07
N GLN A 700 -9.87 7.94 14.58
CA GLN A 700 -9.71 7.59 16.00
C GLN A 700 -8.22 7.55 16.39
N ARG A 701 -7.34 7.01 15.53
CA ARG A 701 -5.89 6.98 15.79
C ARG A 701 -5.27 8.37 15.89
N VAL A 702 -5.76 9.32 15.11
CA VAL A 702 -5.33 10.72 15.15
C VAL A 702 -5.83 11.38 16.42
N VAL A 703 -7.12 11.27 16.74
CA VAL A 703 -7.72 11.84 17.96
C VAL A 703 -7.08 11.29 19.25
N GLU A 704 -6.67 10.02 19.28
CA GLU A 704 -6.01 9.41 20.44
C GLU A 704 -4.49 9.73 20.53
N SER A 705 -3.95 10.53 19.61
CA SER A 705 -2.53 10.88 19.58
C SER A 705 -2.18 11.99 20.59
N ASP A 706 -1.03 11.87 21.26
CA ASP A 706 -0.49 12.91 22.17
C ASP A 706 0.10 14.13 21.44
N GLU A 707 0.07 14.16 20.10
CA GLU A 707 0.62 15.27 19.32
C GLU A 707 -0.37 16.44 19.26
N GLU A 708 0.12 17.65 19.55
CA GLU A 708 -0.71 18.87 19.56
C GLU A 708 -0.82 19.44 18.14
N CYS A 709 -2.04 19.75 17.70
CA CYS A 709 -2.27 20.57 16.53
C CYS A 709 -2.65 22.01 16.91
N LYS A 710 -2.06 22.99 16.21
CA LYS A 710 -2.34 24.42 16.38
C LYS A 710 -3.64 24.88 15.71
N ASP A 711 -4.19 24.09 14.80
CA ASP A 711 -5.48 24.35 14.16
C ASP A 711 -6.57 23.75 15.04
N GLU A 712 -6.98 24.51 16.06
CA GLU A 712 -7.96 24.09 17.04
C GLU A 712 -9.36 23.94 16.42
N GLU A 713 -9.67 24.70 15.36
CA GLU A 713 -10.94 24.60 14.64
C GLU A 713 -11.06 23.24 13.94
N ALA A 714 -10.07 22.87 13.13
CA ALA A 714 -10.03 21.57 12.45
C ALA A 714 -9.99 20.40 13.43
N MET A 715 -9.24 20.53 14.54
CA MET A 715 -9.24 19.50 15.59
C MET A 715 -10.63 19.35 16.22
N SER A 716 -11.31 20.47 16.53
CA SER A 716 -12.65 20.43 17.11
C SER A 716 -13.69 19.84 16.15
N GLY A 717 -13.57 20.09 14.85
CA GLY A 717 -14.44 19.51 13.82
C GLY A 717 -14.26 18.00 13.70
N LEU A 718 -13.00 17.54 13.68
CA LEU A 718 -12.67 16.11 13.67
C LEU A 718 -13.15 15.40 14.95
N LEU A 719 -12.87 15.96 16.13
CA LEU A 719 -13.33 15.41 17.42
C LEU A 719 -14.84 15.25 17.44
N PHE A 720 -15.58 16.27 16.97
CA PHE A 720 -17.04 16.24 16.90
C PHE A 720 -17.56 15.11 16.00
N ASN A 721 -16.99 14.93 14.81
CA ASN A 721 -17.43 13.89 13.88
C ASN A 721 -17.06 12.49 14.36
N VAL A 722 -15.89 12.31 15.01
CA VAL A 722 -15.50 11.03 15.60
C VAL A 722 -16.37 10.69 16.81
N ALA A 723 -16.73 11.68 17.64
CA ALA A 723 -17.67 11.50 18.74
C ALA A 723 -19.04 11.02 18.26
N GLU A 724 -19.55 11.59 17.16
CA GLU A 724 -20.80 11.15 16.53
C GLU A 724 -20.69 9.71 16.00
N ALA A 725 -19.57 9.35 15.38
CA ALA A 725 -19.35 7.99 14.89
C ALA A 725 -19.31 6.97 16.03
N LEU A 726 -18.69 7.31 17.16
CA LEU A 726 -18.70 6.49 18.37
C LEU A 726 -20.11 6.37 18.95
N SER A 727 -20.88 7.47 18.98
CA SER A 727 -22.28 7.47 19.41
C SER A 727 -23.13 6.52 18.56
N MET A 728 -23.02 6.58 17.23
CA MET A 728 -23.69 5.67 16.30
C MET A 728 -23.26 4.20 16.46
N GLN A 729 -22.04 3.93 16.93
CA GLN A 729 -21.56 2.59 17.25
C GLN A 729 -22.01 2.08 18.64
N GLY A 730 -22.73 2.90 19.43
CA GLY A 730 -23.11 2.57 20.81
C GLY A 730 -21.98 2.76 21.84
N ARG A 731 -20.84 3.33 21.44
CA ARG A 731 -19.67 3.57 22.31
C ARG A 731 -19.81 4.92 23.04
N TYR A 732 -20.83 5.04 23.88
CA TYR A 732 -21.25 6.31 24.48
C TYR A 732 -20.20 6.95 25.41
N GLU A 733 -19.46 6.18 26.21
CA GLU A 733 -18.42 6.75 27.09
C GLU A 733 -17.33 7.49 26.31
N GLY A 734 -16.84 6.87 25.23
CA GLY A 734 -15.85 7.46 24.34
C GLY A 734 -16.40 8.70 23.63
N ALA A 735 -17.65 8.62 23.14
CA ALA A 735 -18.32 9.77 22.52
C ALA A 735 -18.46 10.94 23.50
N ALA A 736 -18.91 10.70 24.74
CA ALA A 736 -19.07 11.74 25.76
C ALA A 736 -17.75 12.41 26.10
N LYS A 737 -16.64 11.65 26.18
CA LYS A 737 -15.30 12.22 26.38
C LYS A 737 -14.93 13.17 25.23
N LEU A 738 -15.05 12.71 23.98
CA LEU A 738 -14.68 13.52 22.81
C LEU A 738 -15.59 14.75 22.63
N TYR A 739 -16.89 14.65 22.94
CA TYR A 739 -17.76 15.83 22.93
C TYR A 739 -17.40 16.85 24.01
N ARG A 740 -16.96 16.42 25.21
CA ARG A 740 -16.46 17.35 26.23
C ARG A 740 -15.18 18.06 25.77
N GLU A 741 -14.23 17.33 25.19
CA GLU A 741 -13.01 17.92 24.59
C GLU A 741 -13.35 18.88 23.44
N THR A 742 -14.33 18.52 22.61
CA THR A 742 -14.85 19.40 21.55
C THR A 742 -15.43 20.70 22.11
N LEU A 743 -16.21 20.61 23.21
CA LEU A 743 -16.81 21.77 23.85
C LEU A 743 -15.76 22.70 24.45
N GLU A 744 -14.77 22.15 25.15
CA GLU A 744 -13.64 22.92 25.69
C GLU A 744 -12.91 23.68 24.58
N ALA A 745 -12.57 23.00 23.48
CA ALA A 745 -11.91 23.63 22.33
C ALA A 745 -12.78 24.72 21.68
N ARG A 746 -14.07 24.46 21.42
CA ARG A 746 -14.96 25.44 20.76
C ARG A 746 -15.29 26.63 21.65
N GLU A 747 -15.38 26.46 22.97
CA GLU A 747 -15.59 27.56 23.90
C GLU A 747 -14.43 28.57 23.88
N GLU A 748 -13.18 28.11 23.74
CA GLU A 748 -12.01 28.97 23.64
C GLU A 748 -11.96 29.76 22.33
N ILE A 749 -12.39 29.15 21.21
CA ILE A 749 -12.31 29.75 19.86
C ILE A 749 -13.47 30.72 19.59
N PHE A 750 -14.72 30.27 19.78
CA PHE A 750 -15.92 30.96 19.27
C PHE A 750 -16.71 31.68 20.36
N GLY A 751 -16.47 31.36 21.64
CA GLY A 751 -17.21 31.90 22.79
C GLY A 751 -18.61 31.29 22.96
N LYS A 752 -19.15 31.33 24.19
CA LYS A 752 -20.29 30.50 24.65
C LYS A 752 -21.64 30.66 23.91
N GLU A 753 -21.81 31.65 23.04
CA GLU A 753 -23.07 31.89 22.31
C GLU A 753 -23.02 31.40 20.85
N ASP A 754 -21.92 30.78 20.39
CA ASP A 754 -21.80 30.24 19.05
C ASP A 754 -22.66 28.99 18.83
N LEU A 755 -23.31 28.88 17.65
CA LEU A 755 -24.23 27.79 17.34
C LEU A 755 -23.54 26.41 17.32
N SER A 756 -22.26 26.35 16.92
CA SER A 756 -21.51 25.09 16.87
C SER A 756 -21.24 24.49 18.26
N ILE A 757 -21.13 25.33 19.30
CA ILE A 757 -21.05 24.90 20.69
C ILE A 757 -22.39 24.30 21.13
N LEU A 758 -23.50 24.97 20.77
CA LEU A 758 -24.83 24.52 21.14
C LEU A 758 -25.18 23.17 20.49
N ASP A 759 -24.68 22.88 19.30
CA ASP A 759 -24.85 21.56 18.67
C ASP A 759 -24.00 20.49 19.36
N SER A 760 -22.75 20.79 19.75
CA SER A 760 -21.95 19.91 20.62
C SER A 760 -22.60 19.64 21.97
N MET A 761 -23.20 20.66 22.60
CA MET A 761 -23.92 20.51 23.87
C MET A 761 -25.14 19.60 23.71
N ASN A 762 -25.92 19.77 22.64
CA ASN A 762 -27.07 18.90 22.35
C ASN A 762 -26.66 17.43 22.17
N ASN A 763 -25.58 17.17 21.43
CA ASN A 763 -25.13 15.80 21.18
C ASN A 763 -24.50 15.18 22.43
N LEU A 764 -23.73 15.95 23.21
CA LEU A 764 -23.25 15.50 24.52
C LEU A 764 -24.42 15.12 25.43
N ALA A 765 -25.43 15.99 25.56
CA ALA A 765 -26.62 15.71 26.37
C ALA A 765 -27.36 14.45 25.88
N SER A 766 -27.40 14.21 24.57
CA SER A 766 -28.00 12.99 24.01
C SER A 766 -27.24 11.74 24.43
N VAL A 767 -25.90 11.77 24.35
CA VAL A 767 -25.04 10.65 24.74
C VAL A 767 -25.12 10.40 26.25
N LEU A 768 -25.12 11.46 27.07
CA LEU A 768 -25.32 11.33 28.51
C LEU A 768 -26.68 10.72 28.85
N GLY A 769 -27.72 11.09 28.10
CA GLY A 769 -29.02 10.44 28.17
C GLY A 769 -28.92 8.94 27.88
N ASN A 770 -28.23 8.54 26.82
CA ASN A 770 -28.05 7.12 26.50
C ASN A 770 -27.27 6.38 27.61
N MET A 771 -26.32 7.03 28.27
CA MET A 771 -25.58 6.47 29.42
C MET A 771 -26.41 6.36 30.71
N GLY A 772 -27.62 6.95 30.76
CA GLY A 772 -28.46 7.01 31.96
C GLY A 772 -28.20 8.23 32.86
N GLU A 773 -27.31 9.15 32.46
CA GLU A 773 -27.01 10.40 33.16
C GLU A 773 -28.06 11.49 32.88
N TYR A 774 -29.34 11.15 33.04
CA TYR A 774 -30.45 11.98 32.56
C TYR A 774 -30.52 13.37 33.19
N LYS A 775 -30.13 13.51 34.47
CA LYS A 775 -30.15 14.82 35.16
C LYS A 775 -29.11 15.79 34.60
N GLU A 776 -27.93 15.29 34.23
CA GLU A 776 -26.90 16.11 33.58
C GLU A 776 -27.34 16.48 32.17
N ALA A 777 -27.91 15.53 31.43
CA ALA A 777 -28.51 15.77 30.12
C ALA A 777 -29.61 16.85 30.19
N GLU A 778 -30.55 16.78 31.14
CA GLU A 778 -31.60 17.80 31.35
C GLU A 778 -30.99 19.18 31.56
N LYS A 779 -29.96 19.29 32.41
CA LYS A 779 -29.30 20.56 32.71
C LYS A 779 -28.69 21.16 31.44
N ILE A 780 -27.92 20.39 30.69
CA ILE A 780 -27.29 20.85 29.45
C ILE A 780 -28.36 21.25 28.42
N TYR A 781 -29.42 20.45 28.24
CA TYR A 781 -30.50 20.79 27.32
C TYR A 781 -31.23 22.08 27.69
N ARG A 782 -31.46 22.35 28.99
CA ARG A 782 -32.07 23.61 29.43
C ARG A 782 -31.17 24.81 29.12
N GLU A 783 -29.88 24.70 29.41
CA GLU A 783 -28.89 25.74 29.10
C GLU A 783 -28.82 25.99 27.58
N THR A 784 -28.76 24.92 26.78
CA THR A 784 -28.73 25.02 25.31
C THR A 784 -30.01 25.65 24.75
N LEU A 785 -31.18 25.28 25.28
CA LEU A 785 -32.45 25.85 24.85
C LEU A 785 -32.54 27.35 25.16
N GLU A 786 -32.12 27.77 26.36
CA GLU A 786 -32.13 29.19 26.74
C GLU A 786 -31.29 30.05 25.79
N VAL A 787 -30.10 29.58 25.42
CA VAL A 787 -29.22 30.30 24.48
C VAL A 787 -29.79 30.28 23.06
N LYS A 788 -30.28 29.13 22.55
CA LYS A 788 -30.89 29.06 21.20
C LYS A 788 -32.14 29.94 21.10
N GLU A 789 -32.98 30.00 22.13
CA GLU A 789 -34.13 30.91 22.17
C GLU A 789 -33.71 32.38 22.08
N LYS A 790 -32.63 32.77 22.77
CA LYS A 790 -32.10 34.14 22.76
C LYS A 790 -31.49 34.52 21.41
N VAL A 791 -30.76 33.61 20.78
CA VAL A 791 -29.99 33.86 19.53
C VAL A 791 -30.87 33.72 18.28
N LEU A 792 -31.67 32.65 18.18
CA LEU A 792 -32.44 32.29 16.98
C LEU A 792 -33.94 32.60 17.10
N GLY A 793 -34.45 32.78 18.31
CA GLY A 793 -35.88 32.93 18.60
C GLY A 793 -36.58 31.59 18.85
N LYS A 794 -37.79 31.68 19.44
CA LYS A 794 -38.59 30.53 19.91
C LYS A 794 -39.11 29.62 18.78
N GLU A 795 -39.46 30.18 17.62
CA GLU A 795 -40.06 29.42 16.50
C GLU A 795 -39.01 28.89 15.50
N HIS A 796 -37.70 29.13 15.74
CA HIS A 796 -36.66 28.67 14.81
C HIS A 796 -36.53 27.13 14.86
N PRO A 797 -36.40 26.42 13.71
CA PRO A 797 -36.32 24.96 13.68
C PRO A 797 -35.31 24.35 14.66
N SER A 798 -34.08 24.88 14.72
CA SER A 798 -33.05 24.39 15.64
C SER A 798 -33.38 24.63 17.12
N THR A 799 -34.16 25.65 17.46
CA THR A 799 -34.68 25.87 18.83
C THR A 799 -35.74 24.82 19.15
N LEU A 800 -36.63 24.54 18.18
CA LEU A 800 -37.64 23.49 18.30
C LEU A 800 -37.02 22.09 18.38
N ASP A 801 -35.85 21.85 17.79
CA ASP A 801 -35.07 20.61 17.98
C ASP A 801 -34.57 20.47 19.43
N SER A 802 -34.01 21.52 20.00
CA SER A 802 -33.62 21.52 21.43
C SER A 802 -34.81 21.38 22.37
N MET A 803 -35.98 21.97 22.07
CA MET A 803 -37.21 21.74 22.84
C MET A 803 -37.64 20.27 22.78
N ASN A 804 -37.63 19.66 21.60
CA ASN A 804 -37.94 18.24 21.44
C ASN A 804 -36.99 17.34 22.23
N ASN A 805 -35.69 17.62 22.20
CA ASN A 805 -34.69 16.82 22.89
C ASN A 805 -34.75 16.97 24.42
N LEU A 806 -35.01 18.20 24.92
CA LEU A 806 -35.28 18.42 26.33
C LEU A 806 -36.53 17.66 26.78
N ALA A 807 -37.60 17.66 25.99
CA ALA A 807 -38.82 16.91 26.31
C ALA A 807 -38.58 15.39 26.36
N ILE A 808 -37.72 14.85 25.48
CA ILE A 808 -37.27 13.44 25.56
C ILE A 808 -36.52 13.18 26.87
N ALA A 809 -35.60 14.07 27.27
CA ALA A 809 -34.86 13.92 28.53
C ALA A 809 -35.80 13.98 29.75
N LEU A 810 -36.78 14.89 29.75
CA LEU A 810 -37.79 14.99 30.80
C LEU A 810 -38.65 13.72 30.91
N ARG A 811 -39.06 13.15 29.77
CA ARG A 811 -39.74 11.85 29.71
C ARG A 811 -38.87 10.76 30.33
N ASN A 812 -37.59 10.68 29.99
CA ASN A 812 -36.71 9.63 30.51
C ASN A 812 -36.51 9.74 32.04
N ILE A 813 -36.55 10.96 32.60
CA ILE A 813 -36.49 11.19 34.06
C ILE A 813 -37.82 10.83 34.76
N GLY A 814 -38.92 10.73 34.02
CA GLY A 814 -40.27 10.49 34.57
C GLY A 814 -41.12 11.76 34.76
N LYS A 815 -40.68 12.93 34.28
CA LYS A 815 -41.45 14.18 34.32
C LYS A 815 -42.40 14.28 33.13
N TYR A 816 -43.37 13.36 33.04
CA TYR A 816 -44.21 13.19 31.86
C TYR A 816 -45.09 14.41 31.54
N GLU A 817 -45.69 15.06 32.54
CA GLU A 817 -46.54 16.25 32.33
C GLU A 817 -45.76 17.43 31.72
N GLU A 818 -44.52 17.67 32.18
CA GLU A 818 -43.66 18.72 31.63
C GLU A 818 -43.23 18.37 30.19
N ALA A 819 -42.89 17.10 29.94
CA ALA A 819 -42.55 16.60 28.61
C ALA A 819 -43.71 16.71 27.62
N GLU A 820 -44.93 16.36 28.04
CA GLU A 820 -46.14 16.44 27.22
C GLU A 820 -46.40 17.88 26.80
N LYS A 821 -46.42 18.80 27.78
CA LYS A 821 -46.62 20.24 27.51
C LYS A 821 -45.61 20.75 26.50
N MET A 822 -44.33 20.44 26.69
CA MET A 822 -43.26 20.88 25.79
C MET A 822 -43.38 20.27 24.40
N HIS A 823 -43.74 18.99 24.29
CA HIS A 823 -43.98 18.33 23.00
C HIS A 823 -45.20 18.91 22.27
N ARG A 824 -46.30 19.23 22.97
CA ARG A 824 -47.47 19.90 22.36
C ARG A 824 -47.12 21.29 21.83
N GLU A 825 -46.41 22.10 22.63
CA GLU A 825 -45.92 23.42 22.20
C GLU A 825 -44.97 23.31 20.99
N THR A 826 -44.06 22.33 21.00
CA THR A 826 -43.13 22.07 19.89
C THR A 826 -43.85 21.63 18.63
N LEU A 827 -44.85 20.74 18.75
CA LEU A 827 -45.63 20.23 17.64
C LEU A 827 -46.42 21.36 16.98
N GLU A 828 -47.12 22.20 17.76
CA GLU A 828 -47.87 23.34 17.24
C GLU A 828 -46.96 24.32 16.47
N ALA A 829 -45.78 24.63 17.02
CA ALA A 829 -44.80 25.48 16.37
C ALA A 829 -44.26 24.86 15.06
N ARG A 830 -43.93 23.57 15.05
CA ARG A 830 -43.45 22.85 13.85
C ARG A 830 -44.52 22.73 12.77
N GLU A 831 -45.78 22.49 13.14
CA GLU A 831 -46.88 22.48 12.18
C GLU A 831 -47.05 23.85 11.50
N LYS A 832 -46.91 24.94 12.25
CA LYS A 832 -46.98 26.31 11.73
C LYS A 832 -45.82 26.65 10.79
N VAL A 833 -44.58 26.26 11.14
CA VAL A 833 -43.36 26.65 10.43
C VAL A 833 -43.00 25.69 9.29
N LEU A 834 -43.09 24.38 9.52
CA LEU A 834 -42.60 23.31 8.64
C LEU A 834 -43.71 22.54 7.92
N ARG A 835 -44.98 22.70 8.35
CA ARG A 835 -46.17 21.94 7.91
C ARG A 835 -46.25 20.53 8.53
N LYS A 836 -47.45 19.92 8.46
CA LYS A 836 -47.78 18.63 9.10
C LYS A 836 -46.94 17.46 8.58
N GLU A 837 -46.67 17.41 7.27
CA GLU A 837 -45.96 16.28 6.63
C GLU A 837 -44.42 16.37 6.76
N HIS A 838 -43.86 17.41 7.39
CA HIS A 838 -42.41 17.53 7.49
C HIS A 838 -41.83 16.45 8.44
N PRO A 839 -40.67 15.82 8.12
CA PRO A 839 -40.08 14.76 8.95
C PRO A 839 -39.93 15.15 10.43
N SER A 840 -39.44 16.36 10.73
CA SER A 840 -39.33 16.85 12.11
C SER A 840 -40.70 16.99 12.81
N THR A 841 -41.75 17.37 12.10
CA THR A 841 -43.11 17.44 12.66
C THR A 841 -43.62 16.04 13.00
N LEU A 842 -43.41 15.07 12.10
CA LEU A 842 -43.75 13.66 12.33
C LEU A 842 -42.94 13.06 13.50
N SER A 843 -41.67 13.44 13.67
CA SER A 843 -40.87 13.05 14.83
C SER A 843 -41.45 13.60 16.14
N SER A 844 -41.90 14.85 16.15
CA SER A 844 -42.57 15.42 17.33
C SER A 844 -43.91 14.74 17.63
N MET A 845 -44.70 14.38 16.61
CA MET A 845 -45.91 13.57 16.79
C MET A 845 -45.57 12.20 17.40
N ASN A 846 -44.57 11.50 16.87
CA ASN A 846 -44.13 10.21 17.39
C ASN A 846 -43.68 10.28 18.87
N ASN A 847 -42.95 11.34 19.23
CA ASN A 847 -42.46 11.54 20.60
C ASN A 847 -43.57 11.96 21.56
N LEU A 848 -44.50 12.82 21.13
CA LEU A 848 -45.67 13.16 21.92
C LEU A 848 -46.53 11.93 22.20
N ALA A 849 -46.80 11.11 21.18
CA ALA A 849 -47.52 9.85 21.34
C ALA A 849 -46.82 8.89 22.33
N SER A 850 -45.48 8.91 22.40
CA SER A 850 -44.71 8.13 23.36
C SER A 850 -44.96 8.60 24.79
N VAL A 851 -44.98 9.92 25.02
CA VAL A 851 -45.28 10.48 26.34
C VAL A 851 -46.71 10.18 26.76
N LEU A 852 -47.67 10.34 25.85
CA LEU A 852 -49.08 10.01 26.08
C LEU A 852 -49.25 8.53 26.46
N GLY A 853 -48.56 7.63 25.75
CA GLY A 853 -48.51 6.21 26.10
C GLY A 853 -47.92 5.95 27.50
N ASN A 854 -46.87 6.65 27.89
CA ASN A 854 -46.31 6.51 29.24
C ASN A 854 -47.28 7.00 30.33
N MET A 855 -48.05 8.04 30.05
CA MET A 855 -49.08 8.57 30.96
C MET A 855 -50.35 7.72 31.05
N GLY A 856 -50.54 6.77 30.11
CA GLY A 856 -51.74 5.92 30.05
C GLY A 856 -52.82 6.40 29.08
N GLU A 857 -52.58 7.48 28.32
CA GLU A 857 -53.49 8.00 27.30
C GLU A 857 -53.36 7.21 25.99
N TYR A 858 -53.59 5.89 26.06
CA TYR A 858 -53.28 4.95 24.98
C TYR A 858 -54.09 5.17 23.71
N GLU A 859 -55.34 5.63 23.81
CA GLU A 859 -56.21 5.87 22.64
C GLU A 859 -55.72 7.06 21.79
N GLU A 860 -55.31 8.16 22.43
CA GLU A 860 -54.72 9.32 21.73
C GLU A 860 -53.36 8.94 21.14
N ALA A 861 -52.54 8.21 21.89
CA ALA A 861 -51.25 7.71 21.43
C ALA A 861 -51.40 6.78 20.21
N GLU A 862 -52.31 5.80 20.23
CA GLU A 862 -52.56 4.87 19.11
C GLU A 862 -52.95 5.65 17.86
N LYS A 863 -53.88 6.60 17.98
CA LYS A 863 -54.33 7.42 16.85
C LYS A 863 -53.16 8.21 16.24
N MET A 864 -52.38 8.89 17.08
CA MET A 864 -51.26 9.71 16.62
C MET A 864 -50.16 8.86 15.97
N TYR A 865 -49.88 7.68 16.52
CA TYR A 865 -48.93 6.73 15.93
C TYR A 865 -49.40 6.21 14.57
N ARG A 866 -50.68 5.85 14.41
CA ARG A 866 -51.23 5.41 13.12
C ARG A 866 -51.15 6.52 12.06
N GLU A 867 -51.52 7.76 12.42
CA GLU A 867 -51.37 8.92 11.52
C GLU A 867 -49.90 9.14 11.11
N THR A 868 -48.97 9.03 12.07
CA THR A 868 -47.54 9.24 11.83
C THR A 868 -46.94 8.13 10.94
N LEU A 869 -47.30 6.88 11.21
CA LEU A 869 -46.83 5.72 10.46
C LEU A 869 -47.29 5.79 9.00
N GLU A 870 -48.57 6.12 8.74
CA GLU A 870 -49.10 6.28 7.39
C GLU A 870 -48.36 7.37 6.61
N ALA A 871 -48.08 8.52 7.24
CA ALA A 871 -47.33 9.60 6.63
C ALA A 871 -45.89 9.20 6.29
N ARG A 872 -45.17 8.54 7.22
CA ARG A 872 -43.79 8.08 7.03
C ARG A 872 -43.68 6.98 5.98
N GLU A 873 -44.60 6.01 5.97
CA GLU A 873 -44.64 4.96 4.95
C GLU A 873 -44.79 5.56 3.53
N LYS A 874 -45.64 6.59 3.37
CA LYS A 874 -45.85 7.26 2.09
C LYS A 874 -44.64 8.06 1.62
N MET A 875 -43.89 8.67 2.54
CA MET A 875 -42.79 9.57 2.21
C MET A 875 -41.42 8.88 2.10
N LEU A 876 -41.12 7.99 3.04
CA LEU A 876 -39.80 7.36 3.21
C LEU A 876 -39.80 5.89 2.81
N GLY A 877 -40.99 5.27 2.72
CA GLY A 877 -41.14 3.84 2.49
C GLY A 877 -41.14 3.01 3.78
N LYS A 878 -41.56 1.75 3.66
CA LYS A 878 -41.68 0.78 4.76
C LYS A 878 -40.37 0.41 5.44
N GLY A 879 -39.28 0.36 4.66
CA GLY A 879 -37.97 -0.09 5.16
C GLY A 879 -37.12 1.00 5.80
N HIS A 880 -37.59 2.24 5.86
CA HIS A 880 -36.83 3.34 6.46
C HIS A 880 -36.82 3.25 7.99
N LEU A 881 -35.69 3.56 8.63
CA LEU A 881 -35.52 3.44 10.09
C LEU A 881 -36.59 4.23 10.87
N ASP A 882 -36.85 5.49 10.52
CA ASP A 882 -37.92 6.29 11.13
C ASP A 882 -39.32 5.65 11.01
N THR A 883 -39.61 4.96 9.90
CA THR A 883 -40.88 4.24 9.72
C THR A 883 -40.94 3.03 10.66
N LEU A 884 -39.84 2.29 10.75
CA LEU A 884 -39.70 1.14 11.65
C LEU A 884 -39.79 1.55 13.12
N ASP A 885 -39.26 2.71 13.50
CA ASP A 885 -39.36 3.22 14.87
C ASP A 885 -40.80 3.64 15.22
N SER A 886 -41.53 4.25 14.29
CA SER A 886 -42.97 4.49 14.49
C SER A 886 -43.77 3.19 14.59
N MET A 887 -43.41 2.18 13.80
CA MET A 887 -44.03 0.86 13.85
C MET A 887 -43.78 0.17 15.20
N ASN A 888 -42.53 0.19 15.69
CA ASN A 888 -42.16 -0.34 16.99
C ASN A 888 -42.90 0.36 18.14
N ASN A 889 -43.01 1.70 18.09
CA ASN A 889 -43.69 2.46 19.12
C ASN A 889 -45.22 2.25 19.11
N LEU A 890 -45.83 2.14 17.93
CA LEU A 890 -47.24 1.77 17.80
C LEU A 890 -47.49 0.39 18.40
N ALA A 891 -46.66 -0.59 18.07
CA ALA A 891 -46.76 -1.95 18.59
C ALA A 891 -46.64 -1.99 20.12
N ASN A 892 -45.77 -1.18 20.71
CA ASN A 892 -45.67 -1.02 22.16
C ASN A 892 -46.97 -0.52 22.80
N VAL A 893 -47.66 0.45 22.18
CA VAL A 893 -48.97 0.93 22.66
C VAL A 893 -50.05 -0.13 22.47
N LEU A 894 -50.07 -0.82 21.32
CA LEU A 894 -51.02 -1.89 21.05
C LEU A 894 -50.88 -3.03 22.09
N ARG A 895 -49.65 -3.39 22.47
CA ARG A 895 -49.38 -4.31 23.57
C ARG A 895 -49.98 -3.81 24.87
N LYS A 896 -49.79 -2.54 25.23
CA LYS A 896 -50.37 -1.99 26.48
C LYS A 896 -51.89 -2.05 26.50
N ILE A 897 -52.55 -1.82 25.36
CA ILE A 897 -54.01 -1.90 25.21
C ILE A 897 -54.52 -3.37 25.26
N GLY A 898 -53.66 -4.35 24.99
CA GLY A 898 -54.01 -5.79 24.93
C GLY A 898 -54.25 -6.35 23.53
N LYS A 899 -53.88 -5.61 22.46
CA LYS A 899 -53.93 -6.08 21.07
C LYS A 899 -52.63 -6.81 20.70
N TYR A 900 -52.38 -7.94 21.33
CA TYR A 900 -51.06 -8.60 21.28
C TYR A 900 -50.69 -9.15 19.90
N GLU A 901 -51.62 -9.72 19.15
CA GLU A 901 -51.33 -10.32 17.83
C GLU A 901 -50.95 -9.25 16.79
N GLU A 902 -51.56 -8.06 16.86
CA GLU A 902 -51.19 -6.93 15.99
C GLU A 902 -49.80 -6.40 16.37
N ALA A 903 -49.51 -6.32 17.67
CA ALA A 903 -48.20 -5.90 18.18
C ALA A 903 -47.08 -6.88 17.81
N GLU A 904 -47.31 -8.19 17.99
CA GLU A 904 -46.36 -9.25 17.66
C GLU A 904 -45.97 -9.19 16.18
N LYS A 905 -46.98 -9.09 15.29
CA LYS A 905 -46.74 -9.00 13.85
C LYS A 905 -45.86 -7.79 13.49
N MET A 906 -46.14 -6.62 14.05
CA MET A 906 -45.32 -5.43 13.82
C MET A 906 -43.90 -5.57 14.37
N HIS A 907 -43.73 -6.10 15.59
CA HIS A 907 -42.40 -6.27 16.15
C HIS A 907 -41.57 -7.30 15.37
N ARG A 908 -42.15 -8.41 14.91
CA ARG A 908 -41.45 -9.39 14.05
C ARG A 908 -41.02 -8.76 12.73
N GLU A 909 -41.89 -8.00 12.06
CA GLU A 909 -41.54 -7.29 10.81
C GLU A 909 -40.43 -6.25 11.06
N THR A 910 -40.52 -5.49 12.16
CA THR A 910 -39.51 -4.50 12.54
C THR A 910 -38.15 -5.14 12.78
N LEU A 911 -38.12 -6.22 13.57
CA LEU A 911 -36.90 -6.93 13.94
C LEU A 911 -36.22 -7.51 12.71
N GLU A 912 -36.96 -8.16 11.81
CA GLU A 912 -36.40 -8.74 10.58
C GLU A 912 -35.71 -7.69 9.70
N VAL A 913 -36.32 -6.50 9.56
CA VAL A 913 -35.73 -5.43 8.73
C VAL A 913 -34.53 -4.79 9.44
N LYS A 914 -34.62 -4.50 10.75
CA LYS A 914 -33.50 -3.93 11.51
C LYS A 914 -32.29 -4.87 11.58
N GLU A 915 -32.50 -6.17 11.75
CA GLU A 915 -31.42 -7.16 11.70
C GLU A 915 -30.70 -7.16 10.34
N LYS A 916 -31.45 -7.05 9.22
CA LYS A 916 -30.87 -6.99 7.87
C LYS A 916 -30.10 -5.69 7.61
N VAL A 917 -30.58 -4.55 8.12
CA VAL A 917 -30.02 -3.21 7.83
C VAL A 917 -28.90 -2.82 8.79
N LEU A 918 -29.10 -3.02 10.09
CA LEU A 918 -28.19 -2.56 11.14
C LEU A 918 -27.26 -3.66 11.65
N GLY A 919 -27.72 -4.91 11.54
CA GLY A 919 -27.10 -6.08 12.15
C GLY A 919 -27.74 -6.44 13.49
N LYS A 920 -27.44 -7.64 13.97
CA LYS A 920 -28.04 -8.23 15.18
C LYS A 920 -27.57 -7.57 16.49
N GLU A 921 -26.33 -7.11 16.54
CA GLU A 921 -25.73 -6.52 17.75
C GLU A 921 -26.03 -5.02 17.91
N HIS A 922 -26.77 -4.40 16.97
CA HIS A 922 -27.06 -2.97 17.04
C HIS A 922 -28.09 -2.67 18.16
N PRO A 923 -27.91 -1.62 18.99
CA PRO A 923 -28.82 -1.30 20.10
C PRO A 923 -30.30 -1.23 19.69
N SER A 924 -30.63 -0.54 18.61
CA SER A 924 -32.01 -0.46 18.11
C SER A 924 -32.61 -1.79 17.63
N THR A 925 -31.78 -2.79 17.26
CA THR A 925 -32.22 -4.15 16.94
C THR A 925 -32.52 -4.92 18.22
N LEU A 926 -31.65 -4.77 19.23
CA LEU A 926 -31.82 -5.36 20.56
C LEU A 926 -33.08 -4.82 21.25
N ASP A 927 -33.37 -3.52 21.12
CA ASP A 927 -34.62 -2.92 21.63
C ASP A 927 -35.86 -3.56 20.99
N SER A 928 -35.85 -3.79 19.67
CA SER A 928 -36.96 -4.46 18.98
C SER A 928 -37.10 -5.94 19.39
N MET A 929 -35.99 -6.61 19.67
CA MET A 929 -35.96 -7.98 20.19
C MET A 929 -36.54 -8.05 21.61
N ASN A 930 -36.14 -7.13 22.50
CA ASN A 930 -36.71 -7.00 23.85
C ASN A 930 -38.23 -6.71 23.81
N ASN A 931 -38.68 -5.81 22.93
CA ASN A 931 -40.11 -5.51 22.80
C ASN A 931 -40.93 -6.69 22.25
N LEU A 932 -40.39 -7.46 21.30
CA LEU A 932 -41.03 -8.69 20.82
C LEU A 932 -41.16 -9.72 21.95
N ALA A 933 -40.08 -9.94 22.72
CA ALA A 933 -40.08 -10.86 23.84
C ALA A 933 -41.11 -10.46 24.92
N LEU A 934 -41.28 -9.15 25.18
CA LEU A 934 -42.33 -8.65 26.06
C LEU A 934 -43.75 -8.96 25.55
N VAL A 935 -44.00 -8.90 24.23
CA VAL A 935 -45.30 -9.29 23.67
C VAL A 935 -45.54 -10.79 23.84
N LEU A 936 -44.52 -11.61 23.59
CA LEU A 936 -44.61 -13.06 23.75
C LEU A 936 -44.89 -13.46 25.21
N ASP A 937 -44.22 -12.80 26.16
CA ASP A 937 -44.52 -12.95 27.60
C ASP A 937 -45.98 -12.56 27.91
N ASN A 938 -46.44 -11.42 27.38
CA ASN A 938 -47.82 -11.00 27.56
C ASN A 938 -48.84 -11.97 26.94
N MET A 939 -48.50 -12.71 25.88
CA MET A 939 -49.36 -13.72 25.26
C MET A 939 -49.35 -15.07 26.00
N GLY A 940 -48.39 -15.28 26.91
CA GLY A 940 -48.18 -16.55 27.61
C GLY A 940 -47.21 -17.51 26.93
N GLU A 941 -46.51 -17.08 25.88
CA GLU A 941 -45.49 -17.86 25.14
C GLU A 941 -44.13 -17.76 25.87
N TYR A 942 -44.10 -18.17 27.13
CA TYR A 942 -42.99 -17.90 28.06
C TYR A 942 -41.65 -18.52 27.62
N GLU A 943 -41.64 -19.72 27.03
CA GLU A 943 -40.41 -20.39 26.58
C GLU A 943 -39.72 -19.63 25.43
N GLU A 944 -40.49 -19.10 24.47
CA GLU A 944 -39.94 -18.28 23.37
C GLU A 944 -39.46 -16.93 23.92
N ALA A 945 -40.23 -16.32 24.81
CA ALA A 945 -39.88 -15.06 25.46
C ALA A 945 -38.59 -15.17 26.28
N GLU A 946 -38.44 -16.22 27.10
CA GLU A 946 -37.25 -16.48 27.92
C GLU A 946 -36.01 -16.64 27.03
N LYS A 947 -36.10 -17.49 25.99
CA LYS A 947 -34.99 -17.71 25.06
C LYS A 947 -34.55 -16.40 24.40
N MET A 948 -35.51 -15.59 23.97
CA MET A 948 -35.25 -14.31 23.34
C MET A 948 -34.61 -13.33 24.34
N HIS A 949 -35.18 -13.14 25.53
CA HIS A 949 -34.60 -12.25 26.55
C HIS A 949 -33.20 -12.70 27.00
N ARG A 950 -32.93 -14.00 27.13
CA ARG A 950 -31.57 -14.48 27.48
C ARG A 950 -30.55 -14.19 26.38
N GLU A 951 -30.94 -14.31 25.12
CA GLU A 951 -30.07 -13.96 24.00
C GLU A 951 -29.84 -12.45 23.91
N GLU A 952 -30.90 -11.66 24.03
CA GLU A 952 -30.87 -10.20 23.99
C GLU A 952 -30.03 -9.65 25.13
N TRP A 953 -30.26 -10.08 26.37
CA TRP A 953 -29.46 -9.68 27.54
C TRP A 953 -27.95 -9.92 27.34
N LYS A 954 -27.55 -11.10 26.83
CA LYS A 954 -26.13 -11.41 26.56
C LYS A 954 -25.51 -10.48 25.53
N LEU A 955 -26.27 -10.12 24.49
CA LEU A 955 -25.80 -9.20 23.46
C LEU A 955 -25.75 -7.76 23.98
N THR A 956 -26.77 -7.31 24.70
CA THR A 956 -26.85 -5.96 25.29
C THR A 956 -25.73 -5.77 26.33
N GLU A 957 -25.46 -6.76 27.19
CA GLU A 957 -24.33 -6.72 28.14
C GLU A 957 -22.98 -6.63 27.41
N LYS A 958 -22.79 -7.41 26.33
CA LYS A 958 -21.58 -7.39 25.52
C LYS A 958 -21.34 -6.04 24.84
N VAL A 959 -22.40 -5.41 24.33
CA VAL A 959 -22.32 -4.19 23.50
C VAL A 959 -22.29 -2.93 24.35
N LEU A 960 -23.16 -2.82 25.37
CA LEU A 960 -23.38 -1.61 26.15
C LEU A 960 -22.80 -1.69 27.57
N GLY A 961 -22.44 -2.89 28.03
CA GLY A 961 -21.92 -3.12 29.37
C GLY A 961 -22.99 -3.49 30.40
N LYS A 962 -22.54 -3.96 31.56
CA LYS A 962 -23.39 -4.56 32.60
C LYS A 962 -24.31 -3.57 33.33
N GLU A 963 -23.85 -2.33 33.54
CA GLU A 963 -24.60 -1.31 34.31
C GLU A 963 -25.44 -0.39 33.41
N HIS A 964 -25.45 -0.60 32.08
CA HIS A 964 -26.20 0.24 31.16
C HIS A 964 -27.72 0.11 31.37
N PRO A 965 -28.51 1.20 31.32
CA PRO A 965 -29.97 1.15 31.56
C PRO A 965 -30.70 0.08 30.73
N SER A 966 -30.41 -0.02 29.42
CA SER A 966 -31.00 -1.06 28.57
C SER A 966 -30.66 -2.49 29.03
N THR A 967 -29.41 -2.77 29.45
CA THR A 967 -29.02 -4.09 30.00
C THR A 967 -29.83 -4.41 31.26
N LEU A 968 -30.05 -3.40 32.11
CA LEU A 968 -30.86 -3.54 33.31
C LEU A 968 -32.35 -3.73 32.99
N ASP A 969 -32.86 -3.13 31.91
CA ASP A 969 -34.21 -3.39 31.38
C ASP A 969 -34.35 -4.84 30.92
N SER A 970 -33.39 -5.35 30.15
CA SER A 970 -33.35 -6.76 29.71
C SER A 970 -33.35 -7.73 30.88
N MET A 971 -32.50 -7.48 31.90
CA MET A 971 -32.46 -8.30 33.12
C MET A 971 -33.77 -8.27 33.88
N ASN A 972 -34.38 -7.09 34.05
CA ASN A 972 -35.66 -6.97 34.75
C ASN A 972 -36.77 -7.73 34.00
N ASN A 973 -36.79 -7.66 32.67
CA ASN A 973 -37.80 -8.33 31.85
C ASN A 973 -37.60 -9.85 31.84
N LEU A 974 -36.36 -10.33 31.72
CA LEU A 974 -36.05 -11.75 31.87
C LEU A 974 -36.50 -12.28 33.24
N ALA A 975 -36.22 -11.55 34.32
CA ALA A 975 -36.66 -11.91 35.66
C ALA A 975 -38.20 -11.98 35.79
N ASN A 976 -38.93 -11.09 35.10
CA ASN A 976 -40.40 -11.18 35.04
C ASN A 976 -40.86 -12.48 34.37
N VAL A 977 -40.28 -12.85 33.21
CA VAL A 977 -40.64 -14.09 32.50
C VAL A 977 -40.35 -15.32 33.35
N LEU A 978 -39.18 -15.36 34.00
CA LEU A 978 -38.82 -16.44 34.93
C LEU A 978 -39.82 -16.52 36.09
N GLY A 979 -40.23 -15.37 36.64
CA GLY A 979 -41.29 -15.29 37.64
C GLY A 979 -42.63 -15.83 37.14
N ASN A 980 -43.01 -15.52 35.89
CA ASN A 980 -44.24 -16.01 35.28
C ASN A 980 -44.22 -17.53 35.06
N MET A 981 -43.06 -18.09 34.70
CA MET A 981 -42.84 -19.55 34.59
C MET A 981 -42.82 -20.29 35.93
N GLY A 982 -42.64 -19.56 37.04
CA GLY A 982 -42.54 -20.14 38.39
C GLY A 982 -41.12 -20.34 38.91
N GLU A 983 -40.10 -19.87 38.20
CA GLU A 983 -38.69 -19.90 38.60
C GLU A 983 -38.35 -18.75 39.55
N TYR A 984 -39.08 -18.67 40.67
CA TYR A 984 -39.06 -17.49 41.55
C TYR A 984 -37.70 -17.18 42.18
N GLU A 985 -36.86 -18.19 42.42
CA GLU A 985 -35.55 -17.98 43.06
C GLU A 985 -34.54 -17.31 42.12
N GLU A 986 -34.51 -17.71 40.85
CA GLU A 986 -33.67 -17.06 39.83
C GLU A 986 -34.19 -15.65 39.55
N ALA A 987 -35.52 -15.49 39.45
CA ALA A 987 -36.16 -14.20 39.29
C ALA A 987 -35.85 -13.24 40.47
N GLU A 988 -35.94 -13.70 41.71
CA GLU A 988 -35.62 -12.90 42.90
C GLU A 988 -34.17 -12.41 42.87
N LYS A 989 -33.22 -13.34 42.62
CA LYS A 989 -31.80 -13.00 42.54
C LYS A 989 -31.55 -11.93 41.49
N MET A 990 -32.09 -12.12 40.28
CA MET A 990 -31.91 -11.20 39.17
C MET A 990 -32.55 -9.83 39.47
N HIS A 991 -33.78 -9.79 40.01
CA HIS A 991 -34.41 -8.53 40.41
C HIS A 991 -33.63 -7.77 41.49
N ARG A 992 -33.04 -8.47 42.49
CA ARG A 992 -32.20 -7.83 43.51
C ARG A 992 -30.95 -7.21 42.90
N GLU A 993 -30.24 -7.96 42.05
CA GLU A 993 -29.06 -7.45 41.33
C GLU A 993 -29.40 -6.24 40.44
N THR A 994 -30.52 -6.31 39.70
CA THR A 994 -30.97 -5.20 38.85
C THR A 994 -31.38 -3.97 39.68
N LEU A 995 -32.07 -4.17 40.81
CA LEU A 995 -32.49 -3.07 41.68
C LEU A 995 -31.27 -2.33 42.26
N GLU A 996 -30.27 -3.05 42.77
CA GLU A 996 -29.03 -2.45 43.30
C GLU A 996 -28.30 -1.63 42.22
N ALA A 997 -28.18 -2.18 41.01
CA ALA A 997 -27.56 -1.48 39.88
C ALA A 997 -28.35 -0.24 39.45
N ARG A 998 -29.69 -0.32 39.34
CA ARG A 998 -30.54 0.83 38.99
C ARG A 998 -30.53 1.92 40.06
N GLU A 999 -30.50 1.57 41.35
CA GLU A 999 -30.36 2.54 42.43
C GLU A 999 -29.04 3.30 42.34
N LYS A 1000 -27.94 2.63 41.95
CA LYS A 1000 -26.63 3.24 41.76
C LYS A 1000 -26.58 4.17 40.55
N VAL A 1001 -27.13 3.74 39.40
CA VAL A 1001 -27.00 4.44 38.11
C VAL A 1001 -28.07 5.54 37.94
N LEU A 1002 -29.34 5.21 38.19
CA LEU A 1002 -30.48 6.10 37.91
C LEU A 1002 -30.98 6.81 39.18
N GLY A 1003 -30.71 6.22 40.34
CA GLY A 1003 -31.22 6.69 41.63
C GLY A 1003 -32.54 6.05 42.03
N LYS A 1004 -32.88 6.20 43.31
CA LYS A 1004 -34.02 5.52 43.96
C LYS A 1004 -35.41 5.98 43.47
N GLU A 1005 -35.54 7.24 43.07
CA GLU A 1005 -36.84 7.82 42.66
C GLU A 1005 -37.12 7.65 41.15
N HIS A 1006 -36.20 7.05 40.39
CA HIS A 1006 -36.38 6.87 38.95
C HIS A 1006 -37.50 5.86 38.65
N PRO A 1007 -38.40 6.11 37.68
CA PRO A 1007 -39.51 5.20 37.37
C PRO A 1007 -39.11 3.73 37.19
N SER A 1008 -38.05 3.46 36.42
CA SER A 1008 -37.54 2.09 36.22
C SER A 1008 -37.03 1.43 37.52
N THR A 1009 -36.44 2.19 38.45
CA THR A 1009 -36.03 1.68 39.76
C THR A 1009 -37.25 1.28 40.58
N LEU A 1010 -38.29 2.12 40.58
CA LEU A 1010 -39.56 1.85 41.26
C LEU A 1010 -40.30 0.65 40.65
N ASP A 1011 -40.20 0.44 39.34
CA ASP A 1011 -40.75 -0.75 38.68
C ASP A 1011 -39.99 -2.03 39.08
N SER A 1012 -38.67 -1.99 39.23
CA SER A 1012 -37.91 -3.13 39.78
C SER A 1012 -38.31 -3.43 41.23
N MET A 1013 -38.51 -2.41 42.07
CA MET A 1013 -39.00 -2.61 43.44
C MET A 1013 -40.37 -3.27 43.45
N ASN A 1014 -41.30 -2.82 42.58
CA ASN A 1014 -42.63 -3.41 42.44
C ASN A 1014 -42.57 -4.88 41.99
N ASN A 1015 -41.69 -5.20 41.04
CA ASN A 1015 -41.57 -6.55 40.48
C ASN A 1015 -40.88 -7.51 41.46
N LEU A 1016 -39.84 -7.06 42.17
CA LEU A 1016 -39.22 -7.83 43.25
C LEU A 1016 -40.24 -8.13 44.36
N ALA A 1017 -41.04 -7.14 44.76
CA ALA A 1017 -42.13 -7.35 45.73
C ALA A 1017 -43.17 -8.37 45.24
N SER A 1018 -43.42 -8.43 43.93
CA SER A 1018 -44.32 -9.40 43.31
C SER A 1018 -43.79 -10.82 43.43
N VAL A 1019 -42.53 -11.03 43.08
CA VAL A 1019 -41.86 -12.34 43.19
C VAL A 1019 -41.80 -12.79 44.66
N LEU A 1020 -41.45 -11.89 45.59
CA LEU A 1020 -41.47 -12.18 47.04
C LEU A 1020 -42.87 -12.57 47.52
N GLY A 1021 -43.91 -11.89 47.03
CA GLY A 1021 -45.31 -12.24 47.28
C GLY A 1021 -45.65 -13.64 46.78
N ASN A 1022 -45.22 -14.00 45.58
CA ASN A 1022 -45.44 -15.33 44.98
C ASN A 1022 -44.67 -16.44 45.73
N MET A 1023 -43.51 -16.13 46.30
CA MET A 1023 -42.76 -17.03 47.18
C MET A 1023 -43.38 -17.20 48.58
N GLY A 1024 -44.37 -16.36 48.93
CA GLY A 1024 -45.04 -16.38 50.23
C GLY A 1024 -44.42 -15.47 51.29
N GLU A 1025 -43.42 -14.65 50.94
CA GLU A 1025 -42.77 -13.66 51.81
C GLU A 1025 -43.59 -12.36 51.91
N TYR A 1026 -44.87 -12.50 52.24
CA TYR A 1026 -45.86 -11.43 52.14
C TYR A 1026 -45.56 -10.20 52.99
N LYS A 1027 -44.85 -10.35 54.12
CA LYS A 1027 -44.51 -9.20 54.99
C LYS A 1027 -43.42 -8.33 54.38
N GLU A 1028 -42.44 -8.94 53.72
CA GLU A 1028 -41.38 -8.19 53.02
C GLU A 1028 -41.98 -7.52 51.78
N ALA A 1029 -42.82 -8.25 51.03
CA ALA A 1029 -43.56 -7.71 49.90
C ALA A 1029 -44.46 -6.52 50.31
N GLU A 1030 -45.24 -6.62 51.39
CA GLU A 1030 -46.08 -5.50 51.90
C GLU A 1030 -45.22 -4.25 52.17
N LYS A 1031 -44.09 -4.41 52.85
CA LYS A 1031 -43.20 -3.29 53.18
C LYS A 1031 -42.68 -2.61 51.90
N MET A 1032 -42.19 -3.40 50.95
CA MET A 1032 -41.63 -2.91 49.70
C MET A 1032 -42.70 -2.23 48.82
N TYR A 1033 -43.90 -2.79 48.74
CA TYR A 1033 -45.01 -2.17 48.02
C TYR A 1033 -45.44 -0.83 48.61
N ARG A 1034 -45.52 -0.70 49.94
CA ARG A 1034 -45.86 0.58 50.58
C ARG A 1034 -44.82 1.65 50.29
N GLU A 1035 -43.54 1.30 50.39
CA GLU A 1035 -42.43 2.21 50.06
C GLU A 1035 -42.46 2.62 48.58
N THR A 1036 -42.66 1.65 47.68
CA THR A 1036 -42.75 1.89 46.23
C THR A 1036 -43.94 2.78 45.89
N LEU A 1037 -45.10 2.54 46.51
CA LEU A 1037 -46.30 3.32 46.28
C LEU A 1037 -46.14 4.77 46.73
N GLU A 1038 -45.55 5.01 47.91
CA GLU A 1038 -45.28 6.38 48.39
C GLU A 1038 -44.38 7.15 47.41
N LEU A 1039 -43.35 6.50 46.88
CA LEU A 1039 -42.44 7.11 45.90
C LEU A 1039 -43.11 7.32 44.54
N LYS A 1040 -43.88 6.34 44.03
CA LYS A 1040 -44.61 6.48 42.76
C LYS A 1040 -45.68 7.55 42.82
N GLU A 1041 -46.43 7.68 43.92
CA GLU A 1041 -47.38 8.78 44.11
C GLU A 1041 -46.70 10.15 44.06
N LYS A 1042 -45.49 10.27 44.61
CA LYS A 1042 -44.70 11.51 44.60
C LYS A 1042 -44.15 11.85 43.21
N VAL A 1043 -43.67 10.85 42.46
CA VAL A 1043 -42.96 11.04 41.19
C VAL A 1043 -43.91 11.10 39.99
N LEU A 1044 -44.86 10.16 39.93
CA LEU A 1044 -45.76 9.96 38.78
C LEU A 1044 -47.19 10.45 39.02
N GLY A 1045 -47.57 10.64 40.30
CA GLY A 1045 -48.93 10.98 40.69
C GLY A 1045 -49.81 9.75 40.97
N LYS A 1046 -50.99 10.01 41.54
CA LYS A 1046 -51.93 8.98 42.04
C LYS A 1046 -52.71 8.28 40.93
N GLU A 1047 -53.04 8.99 39.85
CA GLU A 1047 -53.85 8.46 38.74
C GLU A 1047 -53.00 7.73 37.67
N HIS A 1048 -51.67 7.76 37.79
CA HIS A 1048 -50.77 7.16 36.81
C HIS A 1048 -50.91 5.61 36.78
N PRO A 1049 -50.96 4.95 35.60
CA PRO A 1049 -51.17 3.50 35.49
C PRO A 1049 -50.20 2.67 36.35
N SER A 1050 -48.91 2.98 36.30
CA SER A 1050 -47.89 2.27 37.11
C SER A 1050 -48.07 2.45 38.63
N THR A 1051 -48.63 3.58 39.10
CA THR A 1051 -48.99 3.76 40.52
C THR A 1051 -50.18 2.89 40.88
N LEU A 1052 -51.21 2.84 40.01
CA LEU A 1052 -52.40 2.02 40.18
C LEU A 1052 -52.07 0.53 40.18
N ASP A 1053 -51.10 0.08 39.39
CA ASP A 1053 -50.61 -1.30 39.41
C ASP A 1053 -49.94 -1.65 40.74
N SER A 1054 -49.12 -0.76 41.29
CA SER A 1054 -48.55 -0.95 42.63
C SER A 1054 -49.61 -0.95 43.74
N MET A 1055 -50.67 -0.14 43.63
CA MET A 1055 -51.81 -0.20 44.56
C MET A 1055 -52.54 -1.55 44.48
N ASN A 1056 -52.80 -2.05 43.26
CA ASN A 1056 -53.43 -3.34 43.03
C ASN A 1056 -52.61 -4.49 43.63
N ASN A 1057 -51.29 -4.46 43.44
CA ASN A 1057 -50.39 -5.49 43.96
C ASN A 1057 -50.26 -5.44 45.49
N LEU A 1058 -50.23 -4.24 46.08
CA LEU A 1058 -50.30 -4.08 47.53
C LEU A 1058 -51.59 -4.68 48.09
N ALA A 1059 -52.73 -4.36 47.49
CA ALA A 1059 -54.03 -4.88 47.91
C ALA A 1059 -54.12 -6.40 47.79
N PHE A 1060 -53.54 -6.98 46.73
CA PHE A 1060 -53.42 -8.43 46.58
C PHE A 1060 -52.64 -9.07 47.75
N VAL A 1061 -51.48 -8.53 48.13
CA VAL A 1061 -50.68 -9.03 49.26
C VAL A 1061 -51.42 -8.85 50.59
N LEU A 1062 -52.11 -7.72 50.79
CA LEU A 1062 -52.96 -7.47 51.97
C LEU A 1062 -54.06 -8.54 52.12
N GLY A 1063 -54.68 -8.95 51.00
CA GLY A 1063 -55.61 -10.07 50.96
C GLY A 1063 -54.96 -11.39 51.39
N LYS A 1064 -53.74 -11.69 50.93
CA LYS A 1064 -53.00 -12.92 51.32
C LYS A 1064 -52.66 -12.97 52.81
N ILE A 1065 -52.39 -11.82 53.44
CA ILE A 1065 -52.18 -11.73 54.90
C ILE A 1065 -53.49 -11.54 55.69
N ARG A 1066 -54.65 -11.70 55.04
CA ARG A 1066 -56.00 -11.66 55.62
C ARG A 1066 -56.42 -10.30 56.18
N LYS A 1067 -55.86 -9.20 55.65
CA LYS A 1067 -56.34 -7.83 55.89
C LYS A 1067 -57.38 -7.46 54.82
N TYR A 1068 -58.49 -8.18 54.80
CA TYR A 1068 -59.43 -8.13 53.67
C TYR A 1068 -60.13 -6.77 53.53
N GLU A 1069 -60.48 -6.11 54.63
CA GLU A 1069 -61.16 -4.80 54.58
C GLU A 1069 -60.26 -3.70 54.01
N GLU A 1070 -58.96 -3.73 54.31
CA GLU A 1070 -57.98 -2.80 53.74
C GLU A 1070 -57.75 -3.11 52.25
N ALA A 1071 -57.63 -4.39 51.90
CA ALA A 1071 -57.46 -4.85 50.53
C ALA A 1071 -58.65 -4.48 49.64
N GLU A 1072 -59.88 -4.72 50.10
CA GLU A 1072 -61.11 -4.38 49.38
C GLU A 1072 -61.19 -2.88 49.11
N LYS A 1073 -60.92 -2.05 50.13
CA LYS A 1073 -60.94 -0.59 49.99
C LYS A 1073 -59.97 -0.12 48.91
N ILE A 1074 -58.72 -0.57 48.96
CA ILE A 1074 -57.71 -0.17 47.97
C ILE A 1074 -58.10 -0.69 46.59
N HIS A 1075 -58.55 -1.94 46.46
CA HIS A 1075 -58.98 -2.48 45.17
C HIS A 1075 -60.16 -1.72 44.55
N ARG A 1076 -61.17 -1.32 45.34
CA ARG A 1076 -62.29 -0.51 44.84
C ARG A 1076 -61.83 0.88 44.38
N GLU A 1077 -61.00 1.56 45.18
CA GLU A 1077 -60.41 2.86 44.81
C GLU A 1077 -59.57 2.74 43.53
N THR A 1078 -58.70 1.73 43.42
CA THR A 1078 -57.87 1.48 42.24
C THR A 1078 -58.71 1.16 41.01
N LEU A 1079 -59.76 0.32 41.15
CA LEU A 1079 -60.63 -0.06 40.04
C LEU A 1079 -61.40 1.15 39.49
N GLU A 1080 -61.96 2.00 40.35
CA GLU A 1080 -62.67 3.21 39.93
C GLU A 1080 -61.77 4.13 39.09
N VAL A 1081 -60.53 4.34 39.54
CA VAL A 1081 -59.57 5.19 38.80
C VAL A 1081 -59.12 4.51 37.50
N LYS A 1082 -58.81 3.21 37.51
CA LYS A 1082 -58.43 2.47 36.29
C LYS A 1082 -59.54 2.46 35.24
N GLU A 1083 -60.81 2.29 35.64
CA GLU A 1083 -61.94 2.38 34.71
C GLU A 1083 -62.04 3.76 34.04
N LYS A 1084 -61.73 4.84 34.77
CA LYS A 1084 -61.74 6.20 34.26
C LYS A 1084 -60.56 6.48 33.32
N VAL A 1085 -59.35 6.02 33.66
CA VAL A 1085 -58.11 6.34 32.95
C VAL A 1085 -57.87 5.40 31.76
N LEU A 1086 -58.06 4.10 31.94
CA LEU A 1086 -57.72 3.06 30.95
C LEU A 1086 -58.95 2.48 30.25
N GLY A 1087 -60.14 2.64 30.83
CA GLY A 1087 -61.37 2.02 30.37
C GLY A 1087 -61.64 0.64 31.02
N LYS A 1088 -62.89 0.18 30.87
CA LYS A 1088 -63.42 -1.03 31.51
C LYS A 1088 -62.84 -2.34 30.97
N GLU A 1089 -62.51 -2.38 29.67
CA GLU A 1089 -62.05 -3.60 28.99
C GLU A 1089 -60.52 -3.72 28.95
N HIS A 1090 -59.78 -2.74 29.49
CA HIS A 1090 -58.32 -2.76 29.47
C HIS A 1090 -57.77 -3.91 30.34
N PRO A 1091 -56.74 -4.67 29.91
CA PRO A 1091 -56.23 -5.83 30.66
C PRO A 1091 -55.92 -5.54 32.14
N SER A 1092 -55.19 -4.46 32.43
CA SER A 1092 -54.87 -4.04 33.81
C SER A 1092 -56.11 -3.64 34.65
N THR A 1093 -57.21 -3.18 34.04
CA THR A 1093 -58.48 -2.94 34.75
C THR A 1093 -59.15 -4.27 35.10
N LEU A 1094 -59.14 -5.22 34.16
CA LEU A 1094 -59.67 -6.57 34.34
C LEU A 1094 -58.90 -7.35 35.42
N ASP A 1095 -57.59 -7.14 35.56
CA ASP A 1095 -56.78 -7.69 36.65
C ASP A 1095 -57.25 -7.20 38.02
N SER A 1096 -57.52 -5.90 38.13
CA SER A 1096 -58.03 -5.30 39.37
C SER A 1096 -59.45 -5.77 39.70
N MET A 1097 -60.31 -5.95 38.69
CA MET A 1097 -61.64 -6.57 38.89
C MET A 1097 -61.52 -8.02 39.39
N ASN A 1098 -60.68 -8.83 38.76
CA ASN A 1098 -60.47 -10.22 39.17
C ASN A 1098 -59.91 -10.33 40.60
N ASN A 1099 -58.96 -9.46 40.96
CA ASN A 1099 -58.37 -9.45 42.31
C ASN A 1099 -59.35 -8.96 43.38
N LEU A 1100 -60.18 -7.95 43.08
CA LEU A 1100 -61.27 -7.53 43.97
C LEU A 1100 -62.27 -8.66 44.20
N ALA A 1101 -62.70 -9.34 43.13
CA ALA A 1101 -63.62 -10.47 43.21
C ALA A 1101 -63.05 -11.61 44.08
N ASN A 1102 -61.74 -11.89 43.97
CA ASN A 1102 -61.06 -12.85 44.84
C ASN A 1102 -61.12 -12.44 46.33
N VAL A 1103 -60.91 -11.16 46.65
CA VAL A 1103 -61.01 -10.67 48.04
C VAL A 1103 -62.44 -10.78 48.56
N LEU A 1104 -63.45 -10.39 47.78
CA LEU A 1104 -64.86 -10.52 48.12
C LEU A 1104 -65.26 -11.98 48.37
N GLY A 1105 -64.79 -12.91 47.53
CA GLY A 1105 -64.98 -14.34 47.72
C GLY A 1105 -64.37 -14.85 49.03
N ASN A 1106 -63.15 -14.38 49.39
CA ASN A 1106 -62.51 -14.71 50.67
C ASN A 1106 -63.22 -14.13 51.90
N MET A 1107 -63.96 -13.02 51.72
CA MET A 1107 -64.82 -12.43 52.76
C MET A 1107 -66.18 -13.13 52.88
N GLY A 1108 -66.52 -14.04 51.95
CA GLY A 1108 -67.79 -14.74 51.90
C GLY A 1108 -68.89 -14.02 51.12
N GLU A 1109 -68.57 -12.94 50.41
CA GLU A 1109 -69.49 -12.20 49.54
C GLU A 1109 -69.58 -12.85 48.15
N TYR A 1110 -69.98 -14.13 48.13
CA TYR A 1110 -69.87 -14.98 46.93
C TYR A 1110 -70.72 -14.51 45.74
N GLU A 1111 -71.89 -13.89 45.96
CA GLU A 1111 -72.74 -13.41 44.87
C GLU A 1111 -72.12 -12.21 44.12
N GLU A 1112 -71.52 -11.27 44.85
CA GLU A 1112 -70.82 -10.14 44.24
C GLU A 1112 -69.54 -10.62 43.53
N ALA A 1113 -68.78 -11.52 44.17
CA ALA A 1113 -67.61 -12.14 43.56
C ALA A 1113 -67.95 -12.91 42.28
N LYS A 1114 -69.03 -13.72 42.28
CA LYS A 1114 -69.51 -14.48 41.11
C LYS A 1114 -69.88 -13.55 39.96
N LYS A 1115 -70.61 -12.47 40.25
CA LYS A 1115 -70.99 -11.48 39.24
C LYS A 1115 -69.75 -10.83 38.63
N MET A 1116 -68.83 -10.36 39.46
CA MET A 1116 -67.62 -9.67 39.00
C MET A 1116 -66.71 -10.60 38.20
N HIS A 1117 -66.48 -11.85 38.65
CA HIS A 1117 -65.71 -12.83 37.89
C HIS A 1117 -66.33 -13.17 36.53
N ARG A 1118 -67.67 -13.25 36.43
CA ARG A 1118 -68.35 -13.45 35.13
C ARG A 1118 -68.14 -12.26 34.20
N GLU A 1119 -68.34 -11.04 34.68
CA GLU A 1119 -68.11 -9.82 33.89
C GLU A 1119 -66.64 -9.73 33.42
N THR A 1120 -65.68 -10.04 34.30
CA THR A 1120 -64.26 -10.08 33.95
C THR A 1120 -63.93 -11.18 32.94
N LEU A 1121 -64.53 -12.37 33.07
CA LEU A 1121 -64.32 -13.47 32.14
C LEU A 1121 -64.82 -13.13 30.74
N GLU A 1122 -66.04 -12.60 30.62
CA GLU A 1122 -66.62 -12.18 29.34
C GLU A 1122 -65.75 -11.11 28.66
N ALA A 1123 -65.25 -10.14 29.43
CA ALA A 1123 -64.35 -9.12 28.90
C ALA A 1123 -62.98 -9.68 28.47
N ARG A 1124 -62.36 -10.56 29.28
CA ARG A 1124 -61.07 -11.18 28.92
C ARG A 1124 -61.18 -12.12 27.71
N GLU A 1125 -62.27 -12.89 27.58
CA GLU A 1125 -62.52 -13.71 26.38
C GLU A 1125 -62.61 -12.85 25.10
N LYS A 1126 -63.19 -11.66 25.21
CA LYS A 1126 -63.33 -10.73 24.08
C LYS A 1126 -62.00 -10.06 23.70
N VAL A 1127 -61.18 -9.67 24.69
CA VAL A 1127 -59.97 -8.87 24.47
C VAL A 1127 -58.74 -9.75 24.25
N LEU A 1128 -58.56 -10.79 25.07
CA LEU A 1128 -57.36 -11.64 25.10
C LEU A 1128 -57.58 -13.01 24.44
N GLY A 1129 -58.83 -13.39 24.21
CA GLY A 1129 -59.18 -14.71 23.72
C GLY A 1129 -59.30 -15.78 24.83
N LYS A 1130 -59.71 -16.98 24.43
CA LYS A 1130 -60.09 -18.06 25.35
C LYS A 1130 -58.91 -18.85 25.92
N GLU A 1131 -57.82 -18.96 25.17
CA GLU A 1131 -56.63 -19.74 25.56
C GLU A 1131 -55.62 -18.90 26.39
N HIS A 1132 -55.83 -17.59 26.51
CA HIS A 1132 -54.91 -16.71 27.24
C HIS A 1132 -54.81 -17.07 28.74
N PRO A 1133 -53.60 -17.06 29.34
CA PRO A 1133 -53.40 -17.43 30.74
C PRO A 1133 -54.32 -16.70 31.74
N ASP A 1134 -54.53 -15.40 31.56
CA ASP A 1134 -55.42 -14.61 32.41
C ASP A 1134 -56.91 -14.96 32.24
N THR A 1135 -57.35 -15.33 31.03
CA THR A 1135 -58.71 -15.81 30.81
C THR A 1135 -58.92 -17.13 31.53
N LEU A 1136 -57.95 -18.06 31.41
CA LEU A 1136 -57.96 -19.34 32.13
C LEU A 1136 -57.91 -19.15 33.65
N SER A 1137 -57.21 -18.13 34.14
CA SER A 1137 -57.20 -17.74 35.55
C SER A 1137 -58.59 -17.27 36.02
N SER A 1138 -59.29 -16.44 35.22
CA SER A 1138 -60.67 -16.04 35.53
C SER A 1138 -61.63 -17.22 35.58
N ILE A 1139 -61.53 -18.18 34.64
CA ILE A 1139 -62.39 -19.38 34.65
C ILE A 1139 -62.15 -20.18 35.94
N ASN A 1140 -60.88 -20.38 36.31
CA ASN A 1140 -60.53 -21.08 37.54
C ASN A 1140 -61.06 -20.37 38.80
N ASN A 1141 -60.96 -19.03 38.87
CA ASN A 1141 -61.43 -18.26 40.03
C ASN A 1141 -62.96 -18.25 40.12
N LEU A 1142 -63.67 -18.14 38.99
CA LEU A 1142 -65.12 -18.26 38.96
C LEU A 1142 -65.56 -19.65 39.43
N ALA A 1143 -64.91 -20.72 38.96
CA ALA A 1143 -65.18 -22.09 39.36
C ALA A 1143 -64.95 -22.31 40.87
N LEU A 1144 -63.90 -21.70 41.45
CA LEU A 1144 -63.67 -21.73 42.89
C LEU A 1144 -64.82 -21.09 43.67
N VAL A 1145 -65.33 -19.93 43.24
CA VAL A 1145 -66.47 -19.27 43.89
C VAL A 1145 -67.75 -20.11 43.78
N LEU A 1146 -68.01 -20.72 42.61
CA LEU A 1146 -69.15 -21.63 42.43
C LEU A 1146 -69.06 -22.85 43.36
N GLY A 1147 -67.88 -23.45 43.47
CA GLY A 1147 -67.62 -24.55 44.40
C GLY A 1147 -67.87 -24.15 45.86
N ASN A 1148 -67.43 -22.95 46.27
CA ASN A 1148 -67.71 -22.42 47.61
C ASN A 1148 -69.19 -22.13 47.86
N MET A 1149 -69.98 -21.85 46.81
CA MET A 1149 -71.44 -21.71 46.87
C MET A 1149 -72.18 -23.06 46.86
N GLY A 1150 -71.48 -24.17 46.64
CA GLY A 1150 -72.06 -25.51 46.53
C GLY A 1150 -72.55 -25.88 45.12
N GLU A 1151 -72.26 -25.07 44.11
CA GLU A 1151 -72.56 -25.34 42.69
C GLU A 1151 -71.47 -26.23 42.06
N TYR A 1152 -71.26 -27.43 42.62
CA TYR A 1152 -70.11 -28.28 42.31
C TYR A 1152 -70.08 -28.80 40.86
N GLU A 1153 -71.23 -29.12 40.25
CA GLU A 1153 -71.28 -29.63 38.87
C GLU A 1153 -70.79 -28.59 37.84
N GLU A 1154 -71.16 -27.32 38.00
CA GLU A 1154 -70.70 -26.22 37.12
C GLU A 1154 -69.22 -25.93 37.36
N ALA A 1155 -68.77 -25.97 38.62
CA ALA A 1155 -67.38 -25.80 39.01
C ALA A 1155 -66.46 -26.90 38.44
N GLU A 1156 -66.88 -28.18 38.53
CA GLU A 1156 -66.11 -29.31 38.00
C GLU A 1156 -65.90 -29.17 36.49
N LYS A 1157 -66.98 -28.88 35.75
CA LYS A 1157 -66.91 -28.71 34.29
C LYS A 1157 -65.90 -27.62 33.91
N MET A 1158 -65.99 -26.44 34.53
CA MET A 1158 -65.07 -25.34 34.25
C MET A 1158 -63.62 -25.67 34.63
N HIS A 1159 -63.40 -26.32 35.76
CA HIS A 1159 -62.06 -26.73 36.17
C HIS A 1159 -61.44 -27.76 35.22
N ARG A 1160 -62.22 -28.73 34.72
CA ARG A 1160 -61.76 -29.74 33.76
C ARG A 1160 -61.40 -29.10 32.42
N GLU A 1161 -62.29 -28.26 31.88
CA GLU A 1161 -62.02 -27.50 30.64
C GLU A 1161 -60.78 -26.62 30.77
N THR A 1162 -60.63 -25.91 31.89
CA THR A 1162 -59.46 -25.04 32.14
C THR A 1162 -58.18 -25.84 32.27
N LEU A 1163 -58.20 -26.98 32.96
CA LEU A 1163 -57.02 -27.82 33.16
C LEU A 1163 -56.50 -28.37 31.83
N GLU A 1164 -57.38 -28.87 30.97
CA GLU A 1164 -57.00 -29.36 29.64
C GLU A 1164 -56.30 -28.28 28.80
N VAL A 1165 -56.82 -27.05 28.80
CA VAL A 1165 -56.21 -25.94 28.06
C VAL A 1165 -54.89 -25.50 28.70
N LYS A 1166 -54.81 -25.40 30.03
CA LYS A 1166 -53.56 -25.03 30.73
C LYS A 1166 -52.45 -26.06 30.53
N GLU A 1167 -52.76 -27.35 30.53
CA GLU A 1167 -51.77 -28.41 30.23
C GLU A 1167 -51.20 -28.26 28.81
N LYS A 1168 -52.03 -27.82 27.85
CA LYS A 1168 -51.62 -27.58 26.46
C LYS A 1168 -50.79 -26.31 26.31
N VAL A 1169 -51.18 -25.21 26.98
CA VAL A 1169 -50.57 -23.88 26.79
C VAL A 1169 -49.34 -23.67 27.69
N LEU A 1170 -49.44 -24.04 28.97
CA LEU A 1170 -48.39 -23.77 29.98
C LEU A 1170 -47.58 -25.01 30.34
N GLY A 1171 -48.05 -26.20 29.95
CA GLY A 1171 -47.46 -27.47 30.36
C GLY A 1171 -47.97 -27.97 31.70
N LYS A 1172 -47.68 -29.25 31.97
CA LYS A 1172 -48.17 -29.98 33.16
C LYS A 1172 -47.50 -29.56 34.47
N GLU A 1173 -46.24 -29.13 34.39
CA GLU A 1173 -45.42 -28.79 35.56
C GLU A 1173 -45.59 -27.34 36.02
N HIS A 1174 -46.24 -26.50 35.21
CA HIS A 1174 -46.43 -25.09 35.52
C HIS A 1174 -47.25 -24.90 36.82
N PRO A 1175 -46.87 -23.95 37.71
CA PRO A 1175 -47.55 -23.75 38.99
C PRO A 1175 -49.06 -23.52 38.85
N SER A 1176 -49.49 -22.77 37.83
CA SER A 1176 -50.91 -22.48 37.60
C SER A 1176 -51.72 -23.70 37.13
N THR A 1177 -51.08 -24.66 36.45
CA THR A 1177 -51.68 -25.94 36.02
C THR A 1177 -51.88 -26.83 37.24
N LEU A 1178 -50.85 -26.94 38.08
CA LEU A 1178 -50.90 -27.70 39.34
C LEU A 1178 -51.97 -27.16 40.31
N ILE A 1179 -52.14 -25.83 40.39
CA ILE A 1179 -53.23 -25.22 41.16
C ILE A 1179 -54.60 -25.64 40.62
N SER A 1180 -54.79 -25.63 39.30
CA SER A 1180 -56.06 -26.07 38.69
C SER A 1180 -56.32 -27.57 38.91
N MET A 1181 -55.29 -28.42 38.86
CA MET A 1181 -55.40 -29.84 39.24
C MET A 1181 -55.87 -29.99 40.68
N ASN A 1182 -55.25 -29.28 41.62
CA ASN A 1182 -55.63 -29.33 43.03
C ASN A 1182 -57.06 -28.83 43.26
N ASN A 1183 -57.48 -27.76 42.57
CA ASN A 1183 -58.84 -27.22 42.69
C ASN A 1183 -59.89 -28.21 42.17
N LEU A 1184 -59.63 -28.85 41.02
CA LEU A 1184 -60.51 -29.89 40.48
C LEU A 1184 -60.62 -31.07 41.44
N ALA A 1185 -59.49 -31.54 41.98
CA ALA A 1185 -59.48 -32.63 42.97
C ALA A 1185 -60.31 -32.31 44.22
N ASN A 1186 -60.23 -31.06 44.71
CA ASN A 1186 -61.05 -30.60 45.84
C ASN A 1186 -62.55 -30.61 45.54
N VAL A 1187 -62.96 -30.17 44.35
CA VAL A 1187 -64.38 -30.18 43.93
C VAL A 1187 -64.89 -31.61 43.79
N LEU A 1188 -64.12 -32.51 43.18
CA LEU A 1188 -64.44 -33.94 43.08
C LEU A 1188 -64.61 -34.58 44.47
N GLY A 1189 -63.73 -34.24 45.42
CA GLY A 1189 -63.85 -34.67 46.81
C GLY A 1189 -65.14 -34.18 47.49
N ASN A 1190 -65.55 -32.94 47.24
CA ASN A 1190 -66.82 -32.38 47.73
C ASN A 1190 -68.05 -33.05 47.08
N MET A 1191 -67.92 -33.54 45.84
CA MET A 1191 -68.93 -34.35 45.14
C MET A 1191 -68.94 -35.82 45.58
N SER A 1192 -68.08 -36.21 46.53
CA SER A 1192 -67.89 -37.60 47.00
C SER A 1192 -67.24 -38.54 45.96
N GLU A 1193 -66.55 -38.00 44.96
CA GLU A 1193 -65.77 -38.74 43.95
C GLU A 1193 -64.32 -38.95 44.41
N TYR A 1194 -64.16 -39.60 45.57
CA TYR A 1194 -62.87 -39.68 46.27
C TYR A 1194 -61.76 -40.40 45.50
N GLU A 1195 -62.09 -41.42 44.68
CA GLU A 1195 -61.08 -42.17 43.91
C GLU A 1195 -60.41 -41.31 42.83
N GLU A 1196 -61.18 -40.48 42.12
CA GLU A 1196 -60.66 -39.58 41.08
C GLU A 1196 -59.90 -38.41 41.71
N ALA A 1197 -60.42 -37.85 42.81
CA ALA A 1197 -59.73 -36.82 43.60
C ALA A 1197 -58.36 -37.31 44.12
N GLU A 1198 -58.29 -38.52 44.69
CA GLU A 1198 -57.03 -39.08 45.20
C GLU A 1198 -56.01 -39.29 44.08
N LYS A 1199 -56.46 -39.79 42.91
CA LYS A 1199 -55.59 -39.97 41.74
C LYS A 1199 -54.98 -38.64 41.29
N MET A 1200 -55.80 -37.59 41.22
CA MET A 1200 -55.35 -36.27 40.78
C MET A 1200 -54.38 -35.62 41.77
N HIS A 1201 -54.64 -35.72 43.08
CA HIS A 1201 -53.69 -35.27 44.11
C HIS A 1201 -52.36 -36.03 44.06
N ARG A 1202 -52.38 -37.35 43.80
CA ARG A 1202 -51.14 -38.13 43.65
C ARG A 1202 -50.32 -37.69 42.45
N GLU A 1203 -50.98 -37.38 41.33
CA GLU A 1203 -50.34 -36.88 40.11
C GLU A 1203 -49.75 -35.49 40.33
N GLU A 1204 -50.52 -34.57 40.92
CA GLU A 1204 -50.07 -33.23 41.28
C GLU A 1204 -48.87 -33.26 42.24
N TRP A 1205 -48.91 -34.10 43.28
CA TRP A 1205 -47.80 -34.27 44.20
C TRP A 1205 -46.55 -34.83 43.53
N LYS A 1206 -46.71 -35.80 42.60
CA LYS A 1206 -45.60 -36.37 41.83
C LYS A 1206 -44.94 -35.30 40.96
N LEU A 1207 -45.71 -34.51 40.22
CA LEU A 1207 -45.20 -33.43 39.37
C LEU A 1207 -44.47 -32.36 40.21
N LYS A 1208 -45.01 -31.98 41.37
CA LYS A 1208 -44.32 -31.07 42.32
C LYS A 1208 -42.97 -31.60 42.80
N GLN A 1209 -42.86 -32.91 43.06
CA GLN A 1209 -41.59 -33.53 43.45
C GLN A 1209 -40.58 -33.54 42.30
N GLU A 1210 -41.04 -33.80 41.08
CA GLU A 1210 -40.20 -33.76 39.88
C GLU A 1210 -39.60 -32.35 39.71
N VAL A 1211 -40.41 -31.29 39.72
CA VAL A 1211 -39.97 -29.87 39.63
C VAL A 1211 -38.98 -29.50 40.75
N PHE A 1212 -39.27 -29.89 41.99
CA PHE A 1212 -38.39 -29.59 43.12
C PHE A 1212 -37.01 -30.26 42.98
N MET A 1213 -36.97 -31.49 42.45
CA MET A 1213 -35.73 -32.23 42.22
C MET A 1213 -34.90 -31.64 41.07
N THR A 1214 -35.52 -31.21 39.97
CA THR A 1214 -34.82 -30.54 38.86
C THR A 1214 -34.17 -29.24 39.34
N ASN A 1215 -34.95 -28.37 40.01
CA ASN A 1215 -34.44 -27.11 40.55
C ASN A 1215 -33.31 -27.32 41.59
N SER A 1216 -33.39 -28.39 42.38
CA SER A 1216 -32.32 -28.75 43.33
C SER A 1216 -31.05 -29.28 42.65
N MET A 1217 -31.15 -29.97 41.51
CA MET A 1217 -29.98 -30.46 40.77
C MET A 1217 -29.27 -29.35 40.01
N ASP A 1218 -30.02 -28.40 39.44
CA ASP A 1218 -29.43 -27.23 38.78
C ASP A 1218 -28.76 -26.29 39.79
N ARG A 1219 -29.30 -26.15 41.00
CA ARG A 1219 -28.61 -25.52 42.15
C ARG A 1219 -27.27 -26.16 42.49
N GLN A 1220 -27.14 -27.48 42.37
CA GLN A 1220 -25.85 -28.16 42.62
C GLN A 1220 -24.85 -27.93 41.48
N ARG A 1221 -25.32 -27.85 40.23
CA ARG A 1221 -24.46 -27.55 39.08
C ARG A 1221 -23.96 -26.10 39.09
N GLN A 1222 -24.83 -25.13 39.35
CA GLN A 1222 -24.44 -23.71 39.39
C GLN A 1222 -23.47 -23.39 40.53
N ASN A 1223 -23.60 -24.05 41.70
CA ASN A 1223 -22.62 -23.89 42.80
C ASN A 1223 -21.28 -24.60 42.57
N PHE A 1224 -21.18 -25.48 41.56
CA PHE A 1224 -19.93 -26.15 41.20
C PHE A 1224 -19.15 -25.39 40.12
N ASP A 1225 -19.83 -24.54 39.33
CA ASP A 1225 -19.24 -23.74 38.25
C ASP A 1225 -18.96 -22.27 38.65
N SER A 1226 -19.34 -21.84 39.86
CA SER A 1226 -18.95 -20.57 40.51
C SER A 1226 -17.78 -20.75 41.47
#